data_AF-F9X8L8-F1
#
_entry.id   AF-F9X8L8-F1
#
_cell.length_a   1.000
_cell.length_b   1.000
_cell.length_c   1.000
_cell.angle_alpha   90.00
_cell.angle_beta   90.00
_cell.angle_gamma   90.00
#
_symmetry.space_group_name_H-M   'P 1'
#
loop_
_entity.id
_entity.type
_entity.pdbx_description
1 polymer ?
#
loop_
_entity_poly.entity_id
_entity_poly.type
_entity_poly.pdbx_seq_one_letter_code
_entity_poly.pdbx_strand_id
1 'polypeptide(L)'
;MNSLAAGKVISGNTKSNILKCTRRYSNHSASTGNGNGAHLARAEDTETQRDFIVNVLNVTPTRRDAKQYLARFEVKSKIASQDERNARHRRDQDRVDRMGVNLGGLYAPARAIANTPQFTQQEAVKEQTATVPEQQLHIALVCLRAADGIDDETLDGLAVTLSQLVKLDMRIVLVLASDNPMDEFIKINRTPVDIKPIRNAFAKQASRICDALERHSPKGGRSVPNALEQVHEGEDLGVAIPELIADPLQRGIIPIVPSMAYTLSGKLLPVPTSEVMTGLTKFLSGLDNVSGKQKAAPSPETASLDRIIILDAIGGIPSKDRGDGAHVFINLQQEFDKISQELSEYAARKNNGTASRLTVYDQHRANMDLIRRCLTLLPTSSSALIVTPNEAASASRRSTAPTLGAGTRRQKNPLIHNLLTNKPLISSSLPVSRFTQHSPSTPTRAQLSTVLRLGMPLTIVPPPPSPLGWQLPLPSGTTSLDLTTDPRIDLPRLIHLIEDSFRRKLNVPHYLSRISSRLAGLIIAGQYEGAAILTWEMPPGVNDPSRLVPYLDKFAVLQTSQGSSGVADIVFQAMVRSGFPKGVCWRSRVGNPVNKWYFERAEGSWRVEGTEWVMFWTGKGVVEDQQRWDDYVAVCRSIPASLEPVRK
;
A
#
# COMPACT_ATOMS: atom_id res chain seq x y z
N MET A 1 -2.82 43.06 -82.70
CA MET A 1 -4.22 43.07 -82.22
C MET A 1 -4.24 43.75 -80.86
N ASN A 2 -4.81 44.96 -80.84
CA ASN A 2 -5.40 45.80 -79.77
C ASN A 2 -5.13 45.45 -78.29
N SER A 3 -5.02 46.36 -77.31
CA SER A 3 -4.97 47.83 -77.19
C SER A 3 -5.14 48.15 -75.69
N LEU A 4 -4.45 49.20 -75.19
CA LEU A 4 -4.69 50.01 -73.98
C LEU A 4 -4.43 49.35 -72.60
N ALA A 5 -3.53 49.79 -71.72
CA ALA A 5 -3.12 51.11 -71.19
C ALA A 5 -3.91 51.58 -69.94
N ALA A 6 -3.12 52.13 -69.01
CA ALA A 6 -3.41 53.05 -67.90
C ALA A 6 -3.81 52.46 -66.52
N GLY A 7 -3.09 52.96 -65.51
CA GLY A 7 -3.25 52.62 -64.09
C GLY A 7 -3.99 53.67 -63.26
N LYS A 8 -4.03 53.46 -61.95
CA LYS A 8 -4.25 54.50 -60.93
C LYS A 8 -3.92 53.99 -59.53
N VAL A 9 -3.16 54.78 -58.78
CA VAL A 9 -2.92 54.67 -57.33
C VAL A 9 -4.14 55.20 -56.59
N ILE A 10 -4.70 54.44 -55.63
CA ILE A 10 -5.46 54.96 -54.47
C ILE A 10 -5.20 54.08 -53.24
N SER A 11 -4.83 54.75 -52.15
CA SER A 11 -4.72 54.31 -50.76
C SER A 11 -5.93 53.52 -50.25
N GLY A 12 -5.70 52.41 -49.53
CA GLY A 12 -6.74 51.63 -48.87
C GLY A 12 -6.21 50.85 -47.67
N ASN A 13 -6.46 51.39 -46.47
CA ASN A 13 -6.28 50.74 -45.16
C ASN A 13 -6.89 49.32 -45.13
N THR A 14 -6.09 48.30 -44.83
CA THR A 14 -6.61 46.99 -44.39
C THR A 14 -6.03 46.64 -43.02
N LYS A 15 -6.89 46.84 -42.01
CA LYS A 15 -6.71 46.48 -40.61
C LYS A 15 -6.50 44.97 -40.46
N SER A 16 -5.47 44.60 -39.71
CA SER A 16 -5.20 43.27 -39.20
C SER A 16 -6.24 42.91 -38.12
N ASN A 17 -7.11 41.95 -38.41
CA ASN A 17 -8.03 41.40 -37.42
C ASN A 17 -7.34 40.29 -36.62
N ILE A 18 -6.84 40.69 -35.45
CA ILE A 18 -6.46 39.84 -34.34
C ILE A 18 -7.73 39.17 -33.81
N LEU A 19 -7.89 37.86 -34.06
CA LEU A 19 -8.91 37.04 -33.40
C LEU A 19 -8.49 36.79 -31.95
N LYS A 20 -8.86 37.72 -31.07
CA LYS A 20 -8.92 37.52 -29.62
C LYS A 20 -10.00 36.47 -29.32
N CYS A 21 -9.59 35.27 -28.94
CA CYS A 21 -10.48 34.28 -28.34
C CYS A 21 -10.75 34.66 -26.87
N THR A 22 -11.71 35.55 -26.66
CA THR A 22 -12.29 35.82 -25.33
C THR A 22 -13.40 34.80 -25.08
N ARG A 23 -13.15 33.84 -24.18
CA ARG A 23 -14.20 32.98 -23.60
C ARG A 23 -15.24 33.88 -22.93
N ARG A 24 -16.41 34.03 -23.56
CA ARG A 24 -17.61 34.57 -22.91
C ARG A 24 -18.19 33.50 -21.99
N TYR A 25 -18.36 33.85 -20.73
CA TYR A 25 -19.23 33.15 -19.79
C TYR A 25 -20.66 33.15 -20.35
N SER A 26 -21.20 31.97 -20.66
CA SER A 26 -22.64 31.79 -20.82
C SER A 26 -23.24 31.47 -19.45
N ASN A 27 -23.83 32.48 -18.81
CA ASN A 27 -24.80 32.27 -17.75
C ASN A 27 -26.06 31.67 -18.40
N HIS A 28 -26.19 30.36 -18.38
CA HIS A 28 -27.49 29.73 -18.61
C HIS A 28 -28.33 29.85 -17.33
N SER A 29 -29.30 30.75 -17.37
CA SER A 29 -30.44 30.76 -16.48
C SER A 29 -31.19 29.43 -16.60
N ALA A 30 -31.38 28.76 -15.46
CA ALA A 30 -32.20 27.57 -15.35
C ALA A 30 -33.65 27.93 -15.69
N SER A 31 -34.12 27.45 -16.83
CA SER A 31 -35.54 27.40 -17.19
C SER A 31 -36.22 26.34 -16.33
N THR A 32 -37.17 26.77 -15.51
CA THR A 32 -38.12 25.92 -14.79
C THR A 32 -38.93 25.07 -15.76
N GLY A 33 -38.70 23.75 -15.76
CA GLY A 33 -39.47 22.77 -16.53
C GLY A 33 -39.35 21.35 -15.96
N ASN A 34 -40.43 20.87 -15.33
CA ASN A 34 -40.79 19.49 -14.97
C ASN A 34 -39.72 18.52 -14.40
N GLY A 35 -39.61 18.50 -13.06
CA GLY A 35 -40.07 17.40 -12.19
C GLY A 35 -39.42 16.00 -12.23
N ASN A 36 -38.78 15.56 -13.31
CA ASN A 36 -38.39 14.14 -13.47
C ASN A 36 -36.87 13.87 -13.42
N GLY A 37 -36.02 14.90 -13.49
CA GLY A 37 -34.55 14.73 -13.46
C GLY A 37 -33.97 14.40 -12.07
N ALA A 38 -34.62 14.86 -11.00
CA ALA A 38 -34.13 14.64 -9.63
C ALA A 38 -34.30 13.20 -9.15
N HIS A 39 -35.30 12.47 -9.67
CA HIS A 39 -35.51 11.06 -9.33
C HIS A 39 -34.54 10.13 -10.07
N LEU A 40 -34.18 10.45 -11.31
CA LEU A 40 -33.19 9.71 -12.11
C LEU A 40 -31.77 9.89 -11.57
N ALA A 41 -31.33 11.12 -11.30
CA ALA A 41 -30.01 11.39 -10.72
C ALA A 41 -29.85 10.77 -9.32
N ARG A 42 -30.90 10.82 -8.50
CA ARG A 42 -30.91 10.19 -7.16
C ARG A 42 -30.95 8.67 -7.23
N ALA A 43 -31.57 8.09 -8.26
CA ALA A 43 -31.58 6.65 -8.49
C ALA A 43 -30.20 6.15 -8.97
N GLU A 44 -29.58 6.83 -9.94
CA GLU A 44 -28.21 6.55 -10.39
C GLU A 44 -27.18 6.69 -9.26
N ASP A 45 -27.31 7.72 -8.40
CA ASP A 45 -26.47 7.86 -7.21
C ASP A 45 -26.64 6.68 -6.24
N THR A 46 -27.87 6.19 -6.02
CA THR A 46 -28.08 5.03 -5.15
C THR A 46 -27.58 3.72 -5.74
N GLU A 47 -27.68 3.54 -7.06
CA GLU A 47 -27.19 2.33 -7.75
C GLU A 47 -25.66 2.31 -7.79
N THR A 48 -25.03 3.43 -8.13
CA THR A 48 -23.57 3.57 -8.09
C THR A 48 -23.01 3.45 -6.67
N GLN A 49 -23.75 3.90 -5.65
CA GLN A 49 -23.38 3.72 -4.24
C GLN A 49 -23.55 2.26 -3.77
N ARG A 50 -24.58 1.55 -4.23
CA ARG A 50 -24.74 0.11 -3.99
C ARG A 50 -23.63 -0.69 -4.66
N ASP A 51 -23.34 -0.42 -5.94
CA ASP A 51 -22.26 -1.07 -6.69
C ASP A 51 -20.90 -0.81 -6.06
N PHE A 52 -20.67 0.39 -5.54
CA PHE A 52 -19.48 0.73 -4.77
C PHE A 52 -19.34 -0.12 -3.50
N ILE A 53 -20.39 -0.20 -2.67
CA ILE A 53 -20.39 -1.02 -1.45
C ILE A 53 -20.17 -2.49 -1.80
N VAL A 54 -20.84 -2.99 -2.84
CA VAL A 54 -20.70 -4.36 -3.33
C VAL A 54 -19.27 -4.61 -3.81
N ASN A 55 -18.64 -3.68 -4.53
CA ASN A 55 -17.25 -3.80 -4.96
C ASN A 55 -16.28 -3.80 -3.78
N VAL A 56 -16.48 -2.92 -2.78
CA VAL A 56 -15.65 -2.88 -1.56
C VAL A 56 -15.76 -4.19 -0.75
N LEU A 57 -16.98 -4.71 -0.60
CA LEU A 57 -17.24 -5.97 0.12
C LEU A 57 -16.71 -7.20 -0.64
N ASN A 58 -16.80 -7.21 -1.96
CA ASN A 58 -16.28 -8.31 -2.79
C ASN A 58 -14.75 -8.34 -2.85
N VAL A 59 -14.12 -7.16 -2.75
CA VAL A 59 -12.67 -7.04 -2.84
C VAL A 59 -12.01 -7.43 -1.50
N THR A 60 -12.61 -7.10 -0.36
CA THR A 60 -12.02 -7.37 0.96
C THR A 60 -11.96 -8.87 1.30
N PRO A 61 -10.80 -9.40 1.73
CA PRO A 61 -10.65 -10.81 2.08
C PRO A 61 -11.28 -11.14 3.44
N THR A 62 -11.42 -10.16 4.34
CA THR A 62 -12.10 -10.31 5.63
C THR A 62 -12.95 -9.09 5.99
N ARG A 63 -14.05 -9.30 6.73
CA ARG A 63 -14.87 -8.20 7.31
C ARG A 63 -14.06 -7.26 8.21
N ARG A 64 -12.96 -7.76 8.80
CA ARG A 64 -12.05 -6.97 9.65
C ARG A 64 -11.29 -5.93 8.85
N ASP A 65 -10.76 -6.29 7.68
CA ASP A 65 -9.99 -5.37 6.83
C ASP A 65 -10.87 -4.23 6.31
N ALA A 66 -12.10 -4.55 5.86
CA ALA A 66 -13.09 -3.55 5.47
C ALA A 66 -13.42 -2.58 6.62
N LYS A 67 -13.67 -3.13 7.82
CA LYS A 67 -13.97 -2.32 9.01
C LYS A 67 -12.77 -1.46 9.43
N GLN A 68 -11.55 -1.98 9.33
CA GLN A 68 -10.35 -1.22 9.67
C GLN A 68 -10.11 -0.07 8.69
N TYR A 69 -10.33 -0.29 7.40
CA TYR A 69 -10.25 0.78 6.40
C TYR A 69 -11.33 1.84 6.67
N LEU A 70 -12.60 1.43 6.77
CA LEU A 70 -13.74 2.34 7.01
C LEU A 70 -13.64 3.09 8.35
N ALA A 71 -13.08 2.46 9.40
CA ALA A 71 -12.89 3.09 10.70
C ALA A 71 -11.97 4.32 10.66
N ARG A 72 -11.08 4.43 9.66
CA ARG A 72 -10.27 5.64 9.44
C ARG A 72 -11.13 6.84 9.03
N PHE A 73 -12.32 6.59 8.48
CA PHE A 73 -13.21 7.60 7.90
C PHE A 73 -14.49 7.83 8.71
N GLU A 74 -14.85 6.96 9.68
CA GLU A 74 -16.11 7.03 10.46
C GLU A 74 -16.18 8.17 11.50
N VAL A 75 -15.11 8.96 11.70
CA VAL A 75 -15.10 10.04 12.71
C VAL A 75 -16.18 11.10 12.42
N LYS A 76 -16.55 11.31 11.15
CA LYS A 76 -17.57 12.29 10.75
C LYS A 76 -19.02 11.86 11.01
N SER A 77 -19.35 10.56 11.01
CA SER A 77 -20.76 10.13 11.16
C SER A 77 -21.22 10.08 12.61
N LYS A 78 -20.30 9.82 13.55
CA LYS A 78 -20.64 9.75 14.98
C LYS A 78 -21.09 11.10 15.52
N ILE A 79 -20.42 12.20 15.16
CA ILE A 79 -20.75 13.55 15.62
C ILE A 79 -22.14 13.97 15.11
N ALA A 80 -22.43 13.78 13.82
CA ALA A 80 -23.74 14.08 13.25
C ALA A 80 -24.88 13.23 13.86
N SER A 81 -24.63 11.95 14.13
CA SER A 81 -25.61 11.06 14.76
C SER A 81 -25.86 11.37 16.25
N GLN A 82 -24.88 11.97 16.92
CA GLN A 82 -24.96 12.35 18.34
C GLN A 82 -25.72 13.66 18.50
N ASP A 83 -25.53 14.62 17.58
CA ASP A 83 -26.33 15.85 17.52
C ASP A 83 -27.81 15.58 17.16
N GLU A 84 -28.09 14.66 16.23
CA GLU A 84 -29.47 14.27 15.93
C GLU A 84 -30.14 13.52 17.09
N ARG A 85 -29.41 12.65 17.81
CA ARG A 85 -29.92 11.96 19.01
C ARG A 85 -30.16 12.93 20.16
N ASN A 86 -29.24 13.89 20.38
CA ASN A 86 -29.38 14.92 21.40
C ASN A 86 -30.53 15.89 21.06
N ALA A 87 -30.74 16.22 19.79
CA ALA A 87 -31.86 17.05 19.33
C ALA A 87 -33.22 16.34 19.36
N ARG A 88 -33.25 15.00 19.28
CA ARG A 88 -34.47 14.20 19.53
C ARG A 88 -34.77 14.11 21.03
N HIS A 89 -33.76 13.83 21.86
CA HIS A 89 -33.94 13.81 23.32
C HIS A 89 -34.41 15.15 23.91
N ARG A 90 -33.92 16.29 23.40
CA ARG A 90 -34.42 17.61 23.83
C ARG A 90 -35.89 17.84 23.42
N ARG A 91 -36.28 17.42 22.22
CA ARG A 91 -37.67 17.52 21.73
C ARG A 91 -38.64 16.61 22.47
N ASP A 92 -38.18 15.43 22.89
CA ASP A 92 -38.99 14.51 23.69
C ASP A 92 -39.13 15.01 25.14
N GLN A 93 -38.11 15.65 25.71
CA GLN A 93 -38.16 16.25 27.05
C GLN A 93 -39.09 17.48 27.11
N ASP A 94 -39.02 18.39 26.13
CA ASP A 94 -39.92 19.56 26.03
C ASP A 94 -41.40 19.17 25.87
N ARG A 95 -41.66 17.99 25.29
CA ARG A 95 -43.02 17.46 25.08
C ARG A 95 -43.59 16.86 26.37
N VAL A 96 -42.75 16.28 27.22
CA VAL A 96 -43.12 15.74 28.54
C VAL A 96 -43.38 16.87 29.54
N ASP A 97 -42.58 17.94 29.50
CA ASP A 97 -42.73 19.11 30.39
C ASP A 97 -44.04 19.90 30.10
N ARG A 98 -44.53 19.90 28.86
CA ARG A 98 -45.85 20.48 28.50
C ARG A 98 -47.05 19.68 29.00
N MET A 99 -46.88 18.41 29.40
CA MET A 99 -47.98 17.53 29.80
C MET A 99 -48.24 17.46 31.31
N GLY A 100 -47.48 18.19 32.14
CA GLY A 100 -47.84 18.45 33.54
C GLY A 100 -47.93 17.20 34.44
N VAL A 101 -47.25 16.10 34.10
CA VAL A 101 -47.24 14.86 34.88
C VAL A 101 -45.85 14.61 35.47
N ASN A 102 -45.70 14.85 36.77
CA ASN A 102 -44.50 14.52 37.54
C ASN A 102 -44.47 13.02 37.85
N LEU A 103 -43.81 12.24 36.99
CA LEU A 103 -43.39 10.87 37.32
C LEU A 103 -41.90 10.91 37.65
N GLY A 104 -41.59 10.66 38.92
CA GLY A 104 -40.24 10.73 39.49
C GLY A 104 -39.16 10.05 38.64
N GLY A 105 -38.01 10.70 38.56
CA GLY A 105 -36.92 10.39 37.62
C GLY A 105 -36.31 9.00 37.73
N LEU A 106 -36.74 8.12 36.84
CA LEU A 106 -36.11 6.81 36.58
C LEU A 106 -35.19 6.79 35.33
N TYR A 107 -35.05 7.92 34.61
CA TYR A 107 -34.22 8.03 33.40
C TYR A 107 -33.29 9.26 33.39
N ALA A 108 -32.76 9.65 34.55
CA ALA A 108 -31.63 10.61 34.59
C ALA A 108 -30.30 9.84 34.48
N PRO A 109 -29.34 10.27 33.62
CA PRO A 109 -27.97 9.80 33.71
C PRO A 109 -27.41 10.11 35.11
N ALA A 110 -26.64 9.18 35.67
CA ALA A 110 -26.14 9.19 37.04
C ALA A 110 -25.65 10.57 37.53
N ARG A 111 -26.02 10.91 38.77
CA ARG A 111 -25.66 12.11 39.57
C ARG A 111 -24.15 12.43 39.69
N ALA A 112 -23.26 11.72 39.01
CA ALA A 112 -21.82 11.97 39.01
C ALA A 112 -21.40 13.17 38.13
N ILE A 113 -22.27 13.67 37.24
CA ILE A 113 -21.95 14.82 36.36
C ILE A 113 -22.35 16.17 37.00
N ALA A 114 -23.16 16.14 38.07
CA ALA A 114 -23.70 17.35 38.71
C ALA A 114 -22.74 18.06 39.69
N ASN A 115 -21.61 17.42 40.06
CA ASN A 115 -20.66 17.98 41.03
C ASN A 115 -19.35 18.46 40.36
N THR A 116 -19.46 19.17 39.24
CA THR A 116 -18.32 19.95 38.72
C THR A 116 -18.50 21.39 39.20
N PRO A 117 -17.53 22.01 39.90
CA PRO A 117 -17.73 23.34 40.47
C PRO A 117 -17.89 24.38 39.35
N GLN A 118 -18.94 25.21 39.46
CA GLN A 118 -19.13 26.37 38.61
C GLN A 118 -18.28 27.54 39.14
N PHE A 119 -17.30 27.98 38.35
CA PHE A 119 -16.63 29.26 38.55
C PHE A 119 -17.39 30.34 37.77
N THR A 120 -17.91 31.34 38.47
CA THR A 120 -18.53 32.54 37.89
C THR A 120 -17.49 33.59 37.48
N GLN A 121 -17.68 34.06 36.24
CA GLN A 121 -17.09 35.19 35.49
C GLN A 121 -16.30 36.27 36.24
N GLN A 122 -15.12 36.61 35.69
CA GLN A 122 -14.78 37.99 35.32
C GLN A 122 -13.78 38.06 34.14
N GLU A 123 -14.26 38.69 33.07
CA GLU A 123 -13.61 39.47 32.00
C GLU A 123 -12.39 38.95 31.19
N ALA A 124 -12.69 38.71 29.90
CA ALA A 124 -11.86 38.96 28.71
C ALA A 124 -10.53 38.19 28.55
N VAL A 125 -10.62 36.92 28.11
CA VAL A 125 -9.59 36.30 27.28
C VAL A 125 -10.27 35.62 26.10
N LYS A 126 -9.83 35.96 24.88
CA LYS A 126 -10.31 35.44 23.59
C LYS A 126 -10.55 33.93 23.67
N GLU A 127 -11.78 33.50 23.40
CA GLU A 127 -12.11 32.11 23.11
C GLU A 127 -11.25 31.63 21.93
N GLN A 128 -10.27 30.78 22.22
CA GLN A 128 -9.72 29.88 21.22
C GLN A 128 -10.82 28.86 20.93
N THR A 129 -11.44 29.01 19.76
CA THR A 129 -12.31 28.00 19.17
C THR A 129 -11.59 26.66 19.22
N ALA A 130 -12.16 25.69 19.94
CA ALA A 130 -11.70 24.32 19.94
C ALA A 130 -11.69 23.81 18.49
N THR A 131 -10.49 23.61 17.93
CA THR A 131 -10.30 23.08 16.59
C THR A 131 -10.87 21.66 16.54
N VAL A 132 -11.91 21.47 15.74
CA VAL A 132 -12.34 20.15 15.28
C VAL A 132 -11.09 19.48 14.69
N PRO A 133 -10.76 18.22 15.02
CA PRO A 133 -9.63 17.54 14.37
C PRO A 133 -9.92 17.47 12.87
N GLU A 134 -9.23 18.30 12.08
CA GLU A 134 -9.31 18.26 10.63
C GLU A 134 -8.87 16.86 10.18
N GLN A 135 -9.74 16.18 9.45
CA GLN A 135 -9.44 14.84 8.95
C GLN A 135 -8.29 14.94 7.94
N GLN A 136 -7.19 14.26 8.23
CA GLN A 136 -6.01 14.21 7.37
C GLN A 136 -6.39 13.72 5.97
N LEU A 137 -5.97 14.45 4.93
CA LEU A 137 -6.15 14.10 3.53
C LEU A 137 -5.21 12.95 3.16
N HIS A 138 -5.78 11.80 2.82
CA HIS A 138 -5.00 10.66 2.33
C HIS A 138 -4.72 10.83 0.83
N ILE A 139 -3.45 10.86 0.45
CA ILE A 139 -3.00 11.13 -0.91
C ILE A 139 -2.32 9.90 -1.52
N ALA A 140 -2.58 9.67 -2.80
CA ALA A 140 -1.88 8.72 -3.66
C ALA A 140 -1.21 9.47 -4.83
N LEU A 141 0.09 9.27 -5.01
CA LEU A 141 0.85 9.76 -6.14
C LEU A 141 0.95 8.66 -7.20
N VAL A 142 0.31 8.87 -8.35
CA VAL A 142 0.20 7.89 -9.43
C VAL A 142 1.06 8.32 -10.60
N CYS A 143 1.93 7.46 -11.09
CA CYS A 143 2.70 7.67 -12.32
C CYS A 143 2.15 6.79 -13.43
N LEU A 144 1.76 7.38 -14.56
CA LEU A 144 1.32 6.70 -15.76
C LEU A 144 2.42 6.80 -16.83
N ARG A 145 3.05 5.66 -17.11
CA ARG A 145 4.06 5.49 -18.17
C ARG A 145 3.40 5.13 -19.49
N ALA A 146 4.04 5.51 -20.61
CA ALA A 146 3.57 5.33 -21.99
C ALA A 146 2.05 5.53 -22.17
N ALA A 147 1.52 6.67 -21.71
CA ALA A 147 0.09 6.96 -21.88
C ALA A 147 -0.37 6.88 -23.36
N ASP A 148 0.54 7.16 -24.30
CA ASP A 148 0.31 7.03 -25.74
C ASP A 148 0.00 5.60 -26.20
N GLY A 149 0.54 4.58 -25.52
CA GLY A 149 0.40 3.18 -25.88
C GLY A 149 -0.83 2.49 -25.31
N ILE A 150 -1.62 3.18 -24.49
CA ILE A 150 -2.84 2.63 -23.85
C ILE A 150 -4.02 2.84 -24.80
N ASP A 151 -4.84 1.81 -25.01
CA ASP A 151 -6.07 1.88 -25.80
C ASP A 151 -7.23 2.55 -25.04
N ASP A 152 -8.26 3.01 -25.76
CA ASP A 152 -9.37 3.77 -25.15
C ASP A 152 -10.23 2.93 -24.20
N GLU A 153 -10.35 1.61 -24.43
CA GLU A 153 -11.11 0.71 -23.55
C GLU A 153 -10.37 0.53 -22.22
N THR A 154 -9.07 0.25 -22.25
CA THR A 154 -8.24 0.17 -21.05
C THR A 154 -8.22 1.51 -20.30
N LEU A 155 -8.13 2.63 -21.01
CA LEU A 155 -8.14 3.95 -20.40
C LEU A 155 -9.47 4.26 -19.69
N ASP A 156 -10.60 3.91 -20.30
CA ASP A 156 -11.92 4.09 -19.69
C ASP A 156 -12.07 3.21 -18.43
N GLY A 157 -11.62 1.95 -18.50
CA GLY A 157 -11.61 1.06 -17.32
C GLY A 157 -10.67 1.52 -16.20
N LEU A 158 -9.53 2.15 -16.55
CA LEU A 158 -8.65 2.80 -15.58
C LEU A 158 -9.34 4.01 -14.94
N ALA A 159 -10.05 4.83 -15.73
CA ALA A 159 -10.79 5.98 -15.24
C ALA A 159 -11.90 5.58 -14.25
N VAL A 160 -12.61 4.48 -14.49
CA VAL A 160 -13.54 3.88 -13.52
C VAL A 160 -12.84 3.56 -12.21
N THR A 161 -11.67 2.93 -12.28
CA THR A 161 -10.90 2.53 -11.10
C THR A 161 -10.40 3.74 -10.30
N LEU A 162 -9.80 4.73 -10.96
CA LEU A 162 -9.36 5.96 -10.31
C LEU A 162 -10.54 6.72 -9.67
N SER A 163 -11.68 6.76 -10.35
CA SER A 163 -12.91 7.36 -9.81
C SER A 163 -13.42 6.62 -8.56
N GLN A 164 -13.33 5.29 -8.53
CA GLN A 164 -13.66 4.48 -7.35
C GLN A 164 -12.71 4.75 -6.18
N LEU A 165 -11.41 4.92 -6.43
CA LEU A 165 -10.44 5.30 -5.40
C LEU A 165 -10.77 6.67 -4.80
N VAL A 166 -11.15 7.66 -5.63
CA VAL A 166 -11.59 8.98 -5.16
C VAL A 166 -12.89 8.88 -4.33
N LYS A 167 -13.81 8.00 -4.71
CA LYS A 167 -15.02 7.69 -3.90
C LYS A 167 -14.68 7.03 -2.56
N LEU A 168 -13.54 6.34 -2.45
CA LEU A 168 -12.98 5.80 -1.20
C LEU A 168 -12.18 6.84 -0.37
N ASP A 169 -12.40 8.13 -0.65
CA ASP A 169 -11.77 9.29 0.00
C ASP A 169 -10.24 9.34 -0.17
N MET A 170 -9.71 8.71 -1.23
CA MET A 170 -8.31 8.84 -1.63
C MET A 170 -8.15 10.01 -2.59
N ARG A 171 -7.27 10.96 -2.29
CA ARG A 171 -6.89 12.05 -3.21
C ARG A 171 -5.79 11.57 -4.13
N ILE A 172 -5.87 11.87 -5.43
CA ILE A 172 -4.94 11.34 -6.42
C ILE A 172 -4.25 12.48 -7.15
N VAL A 173 -2.93 12.46 -7.20
CA VAL A 173 -2.13 13.24 -8.15
C VAL A 173 -1.65 12.30 -9.24
N LEU A 174 -1.96 12.59 -10.50
CA LEU A 174 -1.57 11.76 -11.63
C LEU A 174 -0.43 12.44 -12.40
N VAL A 175 0.71 11.75 -12.52
CA VAL A 175 1.88 12.19 -13.29
C VAL A 175 1.90 11.45 -14.62
N LEU A 176 2.01 12.18 -15.73
CA LEU A 176 2.21 11.61 -17.06
C LEU A 176 3.71 11.56 -17.35
N ALA A 177 4.24 10.34 -17.46
CA ALA A 177 5.62 10.09 -17.82
C ALA A 177 5.74 9.80 -19.32
N SER A 178 6.82 10.29 -19.93
CA SER A 178 7.22 9.89 -21.28
C SER A 178 8.10 8.65 -21.19
N ASP A 179 7.78 7.62 -21.98
CA ASP A 179 8.60 6.40 -22.10
C ASP A 179 9.61 6.46 -23.25
N ASN A 180 9.80 7.64 -23.86
CA ASN A 180 10.91 7.79 -24.78
C ASN A 180 12.22 7.55 -24.00
N PRO A 181 13.24 6.89 -24.60
CA PRO A 181 14.59 6.73 -24.05
C PRO A 181 15.36 8.06 -23.84
N MET A 182 14.62 9.17 -23.71
CA MET A 182 15.08 10.50 -23.35
C MET A 182 15.56 10.62 -21.91
N ASP A 183 15.22 9.71 -20.99
CA ASP A 183 15.87 9.67 -19.65
C ASP A 183 17.40 9.43 -19.76
N GLU A 184 17.89 8.86 -20.88
CA GLU A 184 19.32 8.82 -21.21
C GLU A 184 19.74 9.84 -22.29
N PHE A 185 18.91 10.15 -23.29
CA PHE A 185 19.29 11.17 -24.28
C PHE A 185 19.48 12.57 -23.66
N ILE A 186 18.71 12.90 -22.61
CA ILE A 186 18.90 14.11 -21.79
C ILE A 186 20.20 14.05 -20.98
N LYS A 187 20.65 12.85 -20.56
CA LYS A 187 21.92 12.65 -19.86
C LYS A 187 23.14 12.73 -20.79
N ILE A 188 22.99 12.30 -22.05
CA ILE A 188 24.13 12.04 -22.95
C ILE A 188 24.38 13.16 -23.96
N ASN A 189 23.36 13.88 -24.44
CA ASN A 189 23.56 14.90 -25.49
C ASN A 189 22.77 16.19 -25.23
N ARG A 190 23.50 17.28 -25.00
CA ARG A 190 23.03 18.68 -24.95
C ARG A 190 22.61 19.21 -26.34
N THR A 191 21.93 18.40 -27.16
CA THR A 191 21.33 18.89 -28.41
C THR A 191 19.98 19.54 -28.10
N PRO A 192 19.63 20.69 -28.70
CA PRO A 192 18.34 21.33 -28.48
C PRO A 192 17.22 20.45 -29.05
N VAL A 193 16.57 19.68 -28.17
CA VAL A 193 15.37 18.91 -28.50
C VAL A 193 14.22 19.88 -28.75
N ASP A 194 13.47 19.71 -29.84
CA ASP A 194 12.24 20.47 -30.05
C ASP A 194 11.18 20.04 -29.02
N ILE A 195 10.83 20.97 -28.15
CA ILE A 195 9.96 20.73 -26.99
C ILE A 195 8.48 20.80 -27.38
N LYS A 196 8.16 21.46 -28.50
CA LYS A 196 6.78 21.61 -29.00
C LYS A 196 6.06 20.27 -29.24
N PRO A 197 6.64 19.28 -29.95
CA PRO A 197 5.97 18.00 -30.16
C PRO A 197 5.72 17.25 -28.83
N ILE A 198 6.68 17.30 -27.90
CA ILE A 198 6.57 16.64 -26.59
C ILE A 198 5.44 17.28 -25.78
N ARG A 199 5.40 18.61 -25.72
CA ARG A 199 4.32 19.35 -25.05
C ARG A 199 2.95 19.03 -25.66
N ASN A 200 2.85 18.97 -26.98
CA ASN A 200 1.60 18.64 -27.67
C ASN A 200 1.15 17.20 -27.39
N ALA A 201 2.08 16.25 -27.34
CA ALA A 201 1.80 14.87 -26.97
C ALA A 201 1.24 14.78 -25.54
N PHE A 202 1.90 15.42 -24.57
CA PHE A 202 1.39 15.48 -23.20
C PHE A 202 0.02 16.15 -23.09
N ALA A 203 -0.19 17.26 -23.80
CA ALA A 203 -1.48 17.94 -23.80
C ALA A 203 -2.60 17.06 -24.38
N LYS A 204 -2.31 16.32 -25.46
CA LYS A 204 -3.25 15.38 -26.07
C LYS A 204 -3.61 14.25 -25.12
N GLN A 205 -2.62 13.61 -24.47
CA GLN A 205 -2.89 12.53 -23.52
C GLN A 205 -3.58 13.04 -22.25
N ALA A 206 -3.22 14.20 -21.74
CA ALA A 206 -3.90 14.80 -20.59
C ALA A 206 -5.38 15.08 -20.90
N SER A 207 -5.70 15.61 -22.09
CA SER A 207 -7.09 15.80 -22.52
C SER A 207 -7.84 14.48 -22.57
N ARG A 208 -7.25 13.46 -23.21
CA ARG A 208 -7.83 12.12 -23.34
C ARG A 208 -8.16 11.49 -21.98
N ILE A 209 -7.29 11.66 -20.99
CA ILE A 209 -7.50 11.17 -19.62
C ILE A 209 -8.56 12.00 -18.88
N CYS A 210 -8.56 13.33 -19.03
CA CYS A 210 -9.63 14.18 -18.48
C CYS A 210 -11.00 13.74 -18.99
N ASP A 211 -11.13 13.56 -20.31
CA ASP A 211 -12.39 13.15 -20.95
C ASP A 211 -12.87 11.78 -20.43
N ALA A 212 -11.95 10.84 -20.19
CA ALA A 212 -12.28 9.55 -19.61
C ALA A 212 -12.71 9.66 -18.13
N LEU A 213 -12.05 10.51 -17.34
CA LEU A 213 -12.40 10.73 -15.93
C LEU A 213 -13.74 11.44 -15.75
N GLU A 214 -14.06 12.41 -16.61
CA GLU A 214 -15.33 13.16 -16.56
C GLU A 214 -16.56 12.26 -16.79
N ARG A 215 -16.41 11.16 -17.54
CA ARG A 215 -17.50 10.18 -17.74
C ARG A 215 -17.88 9.42 -16.48
N HIS A 216 -16.93 9.22 -15.56
CA HIS A 216 -17.08 8.29 -14.42
C HIS A 216 -17.02 8.99 -13.05
N SER A 217 -16.58 10.25 -13.01
CA SER A 217 -16.49 11.07 -11.82
C SER A 217 -17.10 12.46 -12.07
N PRO A 218 -18.04 12.92 -11.24
CA PRO A 218 -18.65 14.25 -11.40
C PRO A 218 -17.63 15.39 -11.22
N LYS A 219 -16.49 15.11 -10.59
CA LYS A 219 -15.40 16.08 -10.37
C LYS A 219 -14.31 16.02 -11.43
N GLY A 220 -14.24 14.92 -12.20
CA GLY A 220 -13.29 14.74 -13.30
C GLY A 220 -11.81 14.88 -12.94
N GLY A 221 -11.01 15.16 -13.96
CA GLY A 221 -9.59 15.48 -13.86
C GLY A 221 -9.29 16.88 -14.38
N ARG A 222 -8.16 17.47 -13.97
CA ARG A 222 -7.70 18.77 -14.46
C ARG A 222 -6.24 18.69 -14.90
N SER A 223 -5.98 19.08 -16.14
CA SER A 223 -4.60 19.20 -16.65
C SER A 223 -3.89 20.40 -16.01
N VAL A 224 -2.70 20.17 -15.46
CA VAL A 224 -1.86 21.17 -14.79
C VAL A 224 -0.45 21.16 -15.41
N PRO A 225 -0.27 21.76 -16.61
CA PRO A 225 0.99 21.70 -17.34
C PRO A 225 2.13 22.55 -16.74
N ASN A 226 1.80 23.54 -15.90
CA ASN A 226 2.75 24.54 -15.37
C ASN A 226 2.95 24.40 -13.85
N ALA A 227 2.88 23.17 -13.34
CA ALA A 227 3.00 22.91 -11.90
C ALA A 227 4.45 22.96 -11.39
N LEU A 228 5.42 22.59 -12.22
CA LEU A 228 6.78 22.26 -11.78
C LEU A 228 7.79 23.31 -12.23
N GLU A 229 8.71 23.66 -11.33
CA GLU A 229 9.80 24.60 -11.56
C GLU A 229 11.13 24.00 -11.10
N GLN A 230 12.18 24.18 -11.91
CA GLN A 230 13.53 23.76 -11.61
C GLN A 230 14.23 24.87 -10.84
N VAL A 231 14.60 24.56 -9.59
CA VAL A 231 15.13 25.54 -8.63
C VAL A 231 16.63 25.71 -8.81
N HIS A 232 17.35 24.58 -8.93
CA HIS A 232 18.79 24.54 -9.21
C HIS A 232 19.01 23.78 -10.52
N GLU A 233 20.01 24.19 -11.31
CA GLU A 233 20.40 23.47 -12.53
C GLU A 233 20.84 22.05 -12.19
N GLY A 234 19.90 21.09 -12.31
CA GLY A 234 20.19 19.66 -12.33
C GLY A 234 19.81 18.82 -11.11
N GLU A 235 19.30 19.37 -9.99
CA GLU A 235 19.08 18.51 -8.79
C GLU A 235 17.76 18.68 -8.03
N ASP A 236 17.20 19.89 -7.92
CA ASP A 236 15.97 20.10 -7.15
C ASP A 236 14.83 20.69 -7.98
N LEU A 237 13.73 19.93 -8.01
CA LEU A 237 12.47 20.29 -8.62
C LEU A 237 11.45 20.67 -7.53
N GLY A 238 10.92 21.88 -7.63
CA GLY A 238 9.88 22.40 -6.75
C GLY A 238 8.53 22.53 -7.46
N VAL A 239 7.48 22.75 -6.66
CA VAL A 239 6.15 23.11 -7.18
C VAL A 239 6.04 24.63 -7.20
N ALA A 240 6.00 25.22 -8.40
CA ALA A 240 5.99 26.67 -8.58
C ALA A 240 4.76 27.33 -7.93
N ILE A 241 3.60 26.71 -8.13
CA ILE A 241 2.30 27.20 -7.66
C ILE A 241 1.57 26.05 -6.94
N PRO A 242 1.70 25.92 -5.61
CA PRO A 242 1.06 24.86 -4.83
C PRO A 242 -0.45 24.75 -5.05
N GLU A 243 -1.13 25.89 -5.18
CA GLU A 243 -2.60 25.98 -5.31
C GLU A 243 -3.12 25.22 -6.55
N LEU A 244 -2.29 25.09 -7.60
CA LEU A 244 -2.65 24.33 -8.79
C LEU A 244 -2.80 22.83 -8.52
N ILE A 245 -2.19 22.32 -7.45
CA ILE A 245 -2.29 20.92 -7.03
C ILE A 245 -3.16 20.80 -5.77
N ALA A 246 -2.94 21.65 -4.76
CA ALA A 246 -3.63 21.61 -3.49
C ALA A 246 -5.15 21.84 -3.60
N ASP A 247 -5.60 22.86 -4.36
CA ASP A 247 -7.03 23.18 -4.47
C ASP A 247 -7.82 22.07 -5.20
N PRO A 248 -7.36 21.53 -6.35
CA PRO A 248 -7.99 20.36 -6.94
C PRO A 248 -8.06 19.16 -6.00
N LEU A 249 -6.98 18.87 -5.26
CA LEU A 249 -6.94 17.76 -4.31
C LEU A 249 -7.97 17.94 -3.19
N GLN A 250 -8.07 19.11 -2.58
CA GLN A 250 -9.08 19.40 -1.55
C GLN A 250 -10.50 19.20 -2.07
N ARG A 251 -10.74 19.60 -3.33
CA ARG A 251 -12.04 19.44 -3.99
C ARG A 251 -12.28 18.01 -4.44
N GLY A 252 -11.30 17.12 -4.47
CA GLY A 252 -11.41 15.75 -4.99
C GLY A 252 -11.39 15.66 -6.51
N ILE A 253 -10.82 16.66 -7.18
CA ILE A 253 -10.49 16.66 -8.61
C ILE A 253 -9.08 16.06 -8.75
N ILE A 254 -8.83 15.26 -9.78
CA ILE A 254 -7.51 14.65 -10.03
C ILE A 254 -6.63 15.62 -10.83
N PRO A 255 -5.60 16.27 -10.25
CA PRO A 255 -4.62 17.02 -11.02
C PRO A 255 -3.74 16.08 -11.86
N ILE A 256 -3.59 16.40 -13.14
CA ILE A 256 -2.79 15.68 -14.12
C ILE A 256 -1.56 16.53 -14.47
N VAL A 257 -0.38 16.09 -14.02
CA VAL A 257 0.89 16.81 -14.13
C VAL A 257 1.79 16.12 -15.16
N PRO A 258 2.23 16.79 -16.24
CA PRO A 258 3.19 16.20 -17.17
C PRO A 258 4.62 16.22 -16.61
N SER A 259 5.48 15.30 -17.07
CA SER A 259 6.90 15.27 -16.70
C SER A 259 7.72 16.37 -17.43
N MET A 260 7.36 17.63 -17.20
CA MET A 260 8.02 18.82 -17.72
C MET A 260 8.08 19.89 -16.64
N ALA A 261 9.12 20.72 -16.66
CA ALA A 261 9.29 21.83 -15.73
C ALA A 261 9.77 23.09 -16.42
N TYR A 262 9.57 24.22 -15.75
CA TYR A 262 10.10 25.51 -16.18
C TYR A 262 11.38 25.84 -15.42
N THR A 263 12.37 26.41 -16.09
CA THR A 263 13.48 27.09 -15.40
C THR A 263 12.98 28.40 -14.78
N LEU A 264 13.75 28.97 -13.85
CA LEU A 264 13.56 30.33 -13.35
C LEU A 264 13.52 31.39 -14.48
N SER A 265 14.17 31.12 -15.61
CA SER A 265 14.14 31.96 -16.81
C SER A 265 12.89 31.77 -17.68
N GLY A 266 11.95 30.90 -17.29
CA GLY A 266 10.70 30.62 -18.01
C GLY A 266 10.85 29.68 -19.20
N LYS A 267 11.99 28.99 -19.35
CA LYS A 267 12.22 28.00 -20.41
C LYS A 267 11.62 26.66 -19.98
N LEU A 268 10.76 26.09 -20.82
CA LEU A 268 10.22 24.74 -20.62
C LEU A 268 11.31 23.70 -20.91
N LEU A 269 11.39 22.66 -20.09
CA LEU A 269 12.33 21.55 -20.22
C LEU A 269 11.64 20.21 -19.90
N PRO A 270 11.96 19.12 -20.63
CA PRO A 270 11.59 17.78 -20.19
C PRO A 270 12.41 17.40 -18.95
N VAL A 271 11.78 16.75 -17.98
CA VAL A 271 12.41 16.35 -16.72
C VAL A 271 12.27 14.84 -16.52
N PRO A 272 13.31 14.14 -16.02
CA PRO A 272 13.20 12.73 -15.70
C PRO A 272 12.06 12.41 -14.74
N THR A 273 11.38 11.30 -14.97
CA THR A 273 10.22 10.89 -14.15
C THR A 273 10.59 10.72 -12.67
N SER A 274 11.81 10.25 -12.40
CA SER A 274 12.31 10.07 -11.03
C SER A 274 12.43 11.39 -10.26
N GLU A 275 12.86 12.47 -10.92
CA GLU A 275 12.96 13.81 -10.32
C GLU A 275 11.57 14.40 -10.07
N VAL A 276 10.65 14.26 -11.03
CA VAL A 276 9.25 14.72 -10.89
C VAL A 276 8.55 14.05 -9.70
N MET A 277 8.64 12.71 -9.63
CA MET A 277 8.03 11.95 -8.54
C MET A 277 8.66 12.28 -7.19
N THR A 278 9.98 12.49 -7.14
CA THR A 278 10.68 12.86 -5.91
C THR A 278 10.31 14.28 -5.46
N GLY A 279 10.27 15.26 -6.38
CA GLY A 279 9.87 16.64 -6.09
C GLY A 279 8.42 16.74 -5.60
N LEU A 280 7.48 16.05 -6.26
CA LEU A 280 6.10 15.97 -5.81
C LEU A 280 5.97 15.24 -4.46
N THR A 281 6.79 14.21 -4.21
CA THR A 281 6.83 13.54 -2.90
C THR A 281 7.26 14.52 -1.81
N LYS A 282 8.35 15.27 -2.01
CA LYS A 282 8.82 16.31 -1.06
C LYS A 282 7.74 17.37 -0.80
N PHE A 283 7.06 17.84 -1.85
CA PHE A 283 5.98 18.81 -1.76
C PHE A 283 4.78 18.28 -0.96
N LEU A 284 4.29 17.09 -1.30
CA LEU A 284 3.12 16.48 -0.66
C LEU A 284 3.39 16.02 0.78
N SER A 285 4.65 15.77 1.15
CA SER A 285 5.05 15.44 2.51
C SER A 285 5.41 16.67 3.36
N GLY A 286 5.35 17.87 2.80
CA GLY A 286 5.76 19.11 3.48
C GLY A 286 7.26 19.21 3.79
N LEU A 287 8.09 18.45 3.07
CA LEU A 287 9.57 18.48 3.21
C LEU A 287 10.22 19.50 2.27
N ASP A 288 9.42 20.16 1.44
CA ASP A 288 9.90 21.17 0.49
C ASP A 288 10.23 22.48 1.23
N ASN A 289 11.52 22.67 1.54
CA ASN A 289 12.05 23.86 2.21
C ASN A 289 12.41 25.00 1.23
N VAL A 290 12.09 24.85 -0.06
CA VAL A 290 12.76 25.59 -1.14
C VAL A 290 12.24 27.02 -1.34
N SER A 291 11.23 27.45 -0.57
CA SER A 291 10.95 28.87 -0.42
C SER A 291 10.33 29.15 0.93
N GLY A 292 10.99 30.00 1.74
CA GLY A 292 10.47 30.56 3.01
C GLY A 292 9.19 31.39 2.89
N LYS A 293 8.44 31.23 1.79
CA LYS A 293 7.11 31.73 1.53
C LYS A 293 6.31 30.57 0.95
N GLN A 294 5.47 29.90 1.74
CA GLN A 294 4.15 29.42 1.32
C GLN A 294 3.40 28.72 2.47
N LYS A 295 2.34 29.37 2.94
CA LYS A 295 1.30 28.83 3.84
C LYS A 295 0.39 27.78 3.17
N ALA A 296 0.73 27.28 1.97
CA ALA A 296 -0.21 26.57 1.08
C ALA A 296 0.22 25.13 0.71
N ALA A 297 1.41 24.67 1.10
CA ALA A 297 1.74 23.25 0.99
C ALA A 297 0.87 22.45 2.00
N PRO A 298 0.42 21.24 1.66
CA PRO A 298 -0.27 20.38 2.62
C PRO A 298 0.66 20.16 3.81
N SER A 299 0.25 20.58 5.01
CA SER A 299 1.04 20.28 6.21
C SER A 299 0.97 18.78 6.49
N PRO A 300 2.00 18.16 7.09
CA PRO A 300 1.96 16.75 7.47
C PRO A 300 0.82 16.42 8.46
N GLU A 301 0.29 17.42 9.17
CA GLU A 301 -0.91 17.30 10.02
C GLU A 301 -2.21 17.25 9.21
N THR A 302 -2.26 17.90 8.05
CA THR A 302 -3.45 18.01 7.20
C THR A 302 -3.46 17.04 6.03
N ALA A 303 -2.33 16.45 5.65
CA ALA A 303 -2.23 15.45 4.58
C ALA A 303 -1.17 14.37 4.84
N SER A 304 -1.45 13.15 4.38
CA SER A 304 -0.49 12.04 4.35
C SER A 304 -0.38 11.44 2.95
N LEU A 305 0.85 11.33 2.44
CA LEU A 305 1.12 10.58 1.21
C LEU A 305 1.25 9.09 1.54
N ASP A 306 0.14 8.38 1.42
CA ASP A 306 0.02 6.97 1.82
C ASP A 306 0.50 6.00 0.73
N ARG A 307 0.35 6.39 -0.55
CA ARG A 307 0.52 5.49 -1.69
C ARG A 307 1.33 6.09 -2.83
N ILE A 308 2.20 5.26 -3.40
CA ILE A 308 2.86 5.52 -4.68
C ILE A 308 2.45 4.42 -5.65
N ILE A 309 1.85 4.78 -6.78
CA ILE A 309 1.35 3.80 -7.75
C ILE A 309 2.08 4.03 -9.07
N ILE A 310 2.73 2.99 -9.61
CA ILE A 310 3.33 3.02 -10.93
C ILE A 310 2.47 2.16 -11.86
N LEU A 311 1.90 2.81 -12.87
CA LEU A 311 1.16 2.20 -13.96
C LEU A 311 2.11 2.07 -15.16
N ASP A 312 2.64 0.87 -15.35
CA ASP A 312 3.63 0.57 -16.39
C ASP A 312 3.21 -0.69 -17.16
N ALA A 313 3.32 -0.67 -18.49
CA ALA A 313 2.98 -1.77 -19.36
C ALA A 313 3.80 -3.05 -19.08
N ILE A 314 5.02 -2.91 -18.54
CA ILE A 314 5.85 -4.06 -18.17
C ILE A 314 5.31 -4.84 -16.96
N GLY A 315 4.52 -4.17 -16.10
CA GLY A 315 3.92 -4.77 -14.91
C GLY A 315 4.89 -5.03 -13.75
N GLY A 316 4.54 -6.02 -12.92
CA GLY A 316 5.25 -6.39 -11.69
C GLY A 316 6.69 -6.88 -11.91
N ILE A 317 7.48 -6.90 -10.84
CA ILE A 317 8.90 -7.24 -10.88
C ILE A 317 9.07 -8.77 -10.96
N PRO A 318 9.86 -9.30 -11.93
CA PRO A 318 10.05 -10.73 -12.12
C PRO A 318 10.93 -11.37 -11.03
N SER A 319 10.72 -12.66 -10.74
CA SER A 319 11.45 -13.43 -9.71
C SER A 319 11.83 -14.84 -10.16
N LYS A 320 13.07 -15.28 -9.91
CA LYS A 320 13.53 -16.68 -10.05
C LYS A 320 12.96 -17.62 -8.97
N ASP A 321 12.78 -17.10 -7.76
CA ASP A 321 12.56 -17.91 -6.55
C ASP A 321 11.12 -18.46 -6.42
N ARG A 322 10.18 -18.00 -7.28
CA ARG A 322 8.78 -18.44 -7.25
C ARG A 322 8.36 -19.02 -8.61
N GLY A 323 7.58 -20.10 -8.55
CA GLY A 323 7.07 -20.80 -9.75
C GLY A 323 6.09 -19.99 -10.60
N ASP A 324 5.58 -18.86 -10.10
CA ASP A 324 4.76 -17.89 -10.85
C ASP A 324 5.60 -16.78 -11.53
N GLY A 325 6.93 -16.77 -11.33
CA GLY A 325 7.87 -15.90 -12.02
C GLY A 325 7.85 -14.43 -11.61
N ALA A 326 7.16 -14.05 -10.52
CA ALA A 326 7.02 -12.64 -10.12
C ALA A 326 7.08 -12.42 -8.60
N HIS A 327 7.66 -11.29 -8.18
CA HIS A 327 7.59 -10.80 -6.81
C HIS A 327 6.22 -10.19 -6.55
N VAL A 328 5.55 -10.66 -5.50
CA VAL A 328 4.23 -10.14 -5.10
C VAL A 328 4.33 -9.06 -4.04
N PHE A 329 5.30 -9.23 -3.13
CA PHE A 329 5.65 -8.25 -2.12
C PHE A 329 7.17 -8.17 -2.03
N ILE A 330 7.70 -6.95 -1.90
CA ILE A 330 9.13 -6.69 -1.71
C ILE A 330 9.32 -5.80 -0.49
N ASN A 331 10.13 -6.27 0.46
CA ASN A 331 10.68 -5.43 1.52
C ASN A 331 11.98 -4.78 1.01
N LEU A 332 11.93 -3.50 0.63
CA LEU A 332 13.07 -2.83 -0.03
C LEU A 332 14.32 -2.77 0.87
N GLN A 333 14.18 -2.63 2.19
CA GLN A 333 15.32 -2.63 3.11
C GLN A 333 16.10 -3.95 3.13
N GLN A 334 15.47 -5.06 2.76
CA GLN A 334 16.08 -6.39 2.84
C GLN A 334 16.45 -6.95 1.47
N GLU A 335 15.57 -6.77 0.49
CA GLU A 335 15.63 -7.49 -0.77
C GLU A 335 16.15 -6.65 -1.94
N PHE A 336 16.26 -5.32 -1.78
CA PHE A 336 16.56 -4.42 -2.89
C PHE A 336 17.88 -4.77 -3.59
N ASP A 337 18.99 -4.95 -2.85
CA ASP A 337 20.30 -5.18 -3.47
C ASP A 337 20.33 -6.54 -4.20
N LYS A 338 19.75 -7.58 -3.58
CA LYS A 338 19.63 -8.92 -4.18
C LYS A 338 18.81 -8.88 -5.48
N ILE A 339 17.64 -8.25 -5.45
CA ILE A 339 16.76 -8.16 -6.63
C ILE A 339 17.40 -7.27 -7.71
N SER A 340 18.04 -6.17 -7.34
CA SER A 340 18.74 -5.30 -8.29
C SER A 340 19.88 -6.04 -9.01
N GLN A 341 20.63 -6.87 -8.28
CA GLN A 341 21.65 -7.74 -8.88
C GLN A 341 21.02 -8.78 -9.81
N GLU A 342 19.94 -9.43 -9.39
CA GLU A 342 19.22 -10.42 -10.21
C GLU A 342 18.70 -9.82 -11.53
N LEU A 343 18.11 -8.62 -11.48
CA LEU A 343 17.65 -7.89 -12.66
C LEU A 343 18.81 -7.52 -13.60
N SER A 344 19.96 -7.14 -13.04
CA SER A 344 21.16 -6.82 -13.81
C SER A 344 21.71 -8.06 -14.52
N GLU A 345 21.69 -9.22 -13.87
CA GLU A 345 22.06 -10.49 -14.52
C GLU A 345 21.11 -10.86 -15.66
N TYR A 346 19.81 -10.61 -15.52
CA TYR A 346 18.84 -10.84 -16.60
C TYR A 346 19.09 -9.94 -17.80
N ALA A 347 19.36 -8.66 -17.56
CA ALA A 347 19.72 -7.70 -18.61
C ALA A 347 20.97 -8.17 -19.36
N ALA A 348 22.01 -8.59 -18.62
CA ALA A 348 23.26 -9.07 -19.20
C ALA A 348 23.08 -10.34 -20.06
N ARG A 349 22.29 -11.31 -19.61
CA ARG A 349 22.04 -12.57 -20.36
C ARG A 349 21.28 -12.36 -21.67
N LYS A 350 20.42 -11.35 -21.74
CA LYS A 350 19.61 -11.07 -22.93
C LYS A 350 20.39 -10.26 -23.98
N ASN A 351 21.41 -9.51 -23.54
CA ASN A 351 22.22 -8.63 -24.37
C ASN A 351 23.41 -9.35 -25.06
N ASN A 352 23.25 -10.59 -25.51
CA ASN A 352 24.29 -11.35 -26.25
C ASN A 352 24.68 -10.67 -27.58
N GLY A 353 25.52 -9.62 -27.52
CA GLY A 353 26.29 -9.07 -28.63
C GLY A 353 25.71 -7.88 -29.40
N THR A 354 24.55 -7.33 -29.05
CA THR A 354 24.03 -6.08 -29.66
C THR A 354 24.04 -4.93 -28.66
N ALA A 355 24.81 -3.89 -28.97
CA ALA A 355 24.97 -2.72 -28.13
C ALA A 355 23.65 -1.94 -27.93
N SER A 356 23.41 -1.52 -26.68
CA SER A 356 22.57 -0.38 -26.27
C SER A 356 21.11 -0.36 -26.77
N ARG A 357 20.28 -1.29 -26.30
CA ARG A 357 18.83 -1.05 -26.16
C ARG A 357 18.44 -1.30 -24.70
N LEU A 358 17.75 -0.34 -24.09
CA LEU A 358 17.17 -0.48 -22.75
C LEU A 358 16.37 -1.78 -22.68
N THR A 359 16.76 -2.65 -21.75
CA THR A 359 16.05 -3.90 -21.55
C THR A 359 14.83 -3.65 -20.67
N VAL A 360 13.83 -4.53 -20.77
CA VAL A 360 12.67 -4.54 -19.86
C VAL A 360 13.13 -4.61 -18.38
N TYR A 361 14.27 -5.26 -18.11
CA TYR A 361 14.84 -5.38 -16.77
C TYR A 361 15.46 -4.08 -16.26
N ASP A 362 16.05 -3.26 -17.12
CA ASP A 362 16.55 -1.92 -16.77
C ASP A 362 15.38 -1.02 -16.34
N GLN A 363 14.24 -1.15 -17.00
CA GLN A 363 13.02 -0.45 -16.63
C GLN A 363 12.45 -0.92 -15.28
N HIS A 364 12.42 -2.23 -14.99
CA HIS A 364 12.05 -2.73 -13.67
C HIS A 364 12.97 -2.16 -12.57
N ARG A 365 14.27 -2.06 -12.84
CA ARG A 365 15.24 -1.47 -11.92
C ARG A 365 15.00 0.02 -11.73
N ALA A 366 14.78 0.78 -12.79
CA ALA A 366 14.46 2.20 -12.72
C ALA A 366 13.18 2.46 -11.91
N ASN A 367 12.15 1.62 -12.06
CA ASN A 367 10.93 1.69 -11.26
C ASN A 367 11.20 1.38 -9.78
N MET A 368 12.03 0.37 -9.46
CA MET A 368 12.43 0.11 -8.07
C MET A 368 13.24 1.26 -7.46
N ASP A 369 14.17 1.85 -8.21
CA ASP A 369 15.00 2.97 -7.76
C ASP A 369 14.14 4.20 -7.46
N LEU A 370 13.20 4.51 -8.35
CA LEU A 370 12.23 5.60 -8.16
C LEU A 370 11.40 5.39 -6.90
N ILE A 371 10.84 4.19 -6.72
CA ILE A 371 10.03 3.86 -5.54
C ILE A 371 10.87 3.96 -4.27
N ARG A 372 12.10 3.44 -4.26
CA ARG A 372 13.00 3.51 -3.10
C ARG A 372 13.23 4.97 -2.72
N ARG A 373 13.59 5.84 -3.67
CA ARG A 373 13.83 7.28 -3.43
C ARG A 373 12.61 7.98 -2.84
N CYS A 374 11.41 7.69 -3.34
CA CYS A 374 10.21 8.33 -2.83
C CYS A 374 9.83 7.78 -1.45
N LEU A 375 9.86 6.45 -1.25
CA LEU A 375 9.50 5.82 0.03
C LEU A 375 10.49 6.16 1.15
N THR A 376 11.77 6.47 0.86
CA THR A 376 12.71 6.96 1.88
C THR A 376 12.35 8.33 2.47
N LEU A 377 11.56 9.13 1.75
CA LEU A 377 11.08 10.43 2.21
C LEU A 377 9.77 10.34 2.99
N LEU A 378 9.14 9.16 3.01
CA LEU A 378 7.81 8.95 3.56
C LEU A 378 7.84 8.12 4.85
N PRO A 379 6.77 8.21 5.66
CA PRO A 379 6.61 7.33 6.81
C PRO A 379 6.62 5.84 6.40
N THR A 380 7.02 4.96 7.32
CA THR A 380 7.06 3.51 7.10
C THR A 380 5.68 2.88 6.85
N SER A 381 4.60 3.60 7.15
CA SER A 381 3.23 3.22 6.83
C SER A 381 2.89 3.34 5.33
N SER A 382 3.65 4.15 4.58
CA SER A 382 3.42 4.34 3.14
C SER A 382 3.85 3.12 2.34
N SER A 383 3.16 2.86 1.24
CA SER A 383 3.44 1.71 0.38
C SER A 383 3.39 2.08 -1.09
N ALA A 384 4.07 1.29 -1.90
CA ALA A 384 4.06 1.44 -3.34
C ALA A 384 3.47 0.19 -4.04
N LEU A 385 2.92 0.40 -5.22
CA LEU A 385 2.34 -0.65 -6.05
C LEU A 385 2.74 -0.42 -7.50
N ILE A 386 3.34 -1.42 -8.12
CA ILE A 386 3.55 -1.47 -9.57
C ILE A 386 2.47 -2.36 -10.15
N VAL A 387 1.76 -1.91 -11.18
CA VAL A 387 0.70 -2.68 -11.84
C VAL A 387 0.54 -2.24 -13.29
N THR A 388 0.09 -3.14 -14.17
CA THR A 388 -0.22 -2.75 -15.56
C THR A 388 -1.51 -1.94 -15.64
N PRO A 389 -1.62 -0.98 -16.59
CA PRO A 389 -2.88 -0.27 -16.85
C PRO A 389 -4.06 -1.22 -17.13
N ASN A 390 -3.81 -2.31 -17.87
CA ASN A 390 -4.81 -3.32 -18.18
C ASN A 390 -5.33 -4.02 -16.90
N GLU A 391 -4.44 -4.43 -16.00
CA GLU A 391 -4.85 -5.06 -14.73
C GLU A 391 -5.53 -4.06 -13.80
N ALA A 392 -5.05 -2.80 -13.77
CA ALA A 392 -5.69 -1.70 -13.07
C ALA A 392 -7.11 -1.42 -13.57
N ALA A 393 -7.39 -1.62 -14.86
CA ALA A 393 -8.71 -1.44 -15.48
C ALA A 393 -9.69 -2.61 -15.22
N SER A 394 -9.25 -3.69 -14.57
CA SER A 394 -10.05 -4.91 -14.36
C SER A 394 -11.38 -4.70 -13.62
N ALA A 395 -11.55 -3.63 -12.83
CA ALA A 395 -12.81 -3.34 -12.14
C ALA A 395 -13.99 -3.04 -13.08
N SER A 396 -13.71 -2.59 -14.31
CA SER A 396 -14.73 -2.29 -15.33
C SER A 396 -15.21 -3.54 -16.07
N ARG A 397 -14.41 -4.62 -16.06
CA ARG A 397 -14.69 -5.84 -16.85
C ARG A 397 -15.67 -6.76 -16.11
N ARG A 398 -16.90 -6.83 -16.61
CA ARG A 398 -17.86 -7.88 -16.22
C ARG A 398 -17.36 -9.22 -16.78
N SER A 399 -16.81 -10.08 -15.92
CA SER A 399 -16.41 -11.43 -16.33
C SER A 399 -17.63 -12.21 -16.84
N THR A 400 -17.66 -12.51 -18.13
CA THR A 400 -18.62 -13.42 -18.77
C THR A 400 -18.16 -14.88 -18.78
N ALA A 401 -16.94 -15.15 -18.30
CA ALA A 401 -16.41 -16.52 -18.21
C ALA A 401 -17.04 -17.29 -17.03
N PRO A 402 -17.63 -18.48 -17.26
CA PRO A 402 -18.15 -19.30 -16.18
C PRO A 402 -16.97 -19.87 -15.38
N THR A 403 -16.86 -19.48 -14.12
CA THR A 403 -15.95 -20.12 -13.17
C THR A 403 -16.49 -21.50 -12.82
N LEU A 404 -15.82 -22.58 -13.26
CA LEU A 404 -16.06 -23.93 -12.75
C LEU A 404 -15.73 -23.96 -11.25
N GLY A 405 -16.76 -24.07 -10.43
CA GLY A 405 -16.70 -24.07 -8.97
C GLY A 405 -17.69 -23.09 -8.37
N ALA A 406 -18.47 -23.54 -7.38
CA ALA A 406 -19.59 -22.81 -6.78
C ALA A 406 -19.18 -21.52 -6.03
N GLY A 407 -18.80 -20.49 -6.77
CA GLY A 407 -18.50 -19.16 -6.26
C GLY A 407 -18.38 -18.14 -7.38
N THR A 408 -19.29 -17.16 -7.40
CA THR A 408 -19.35 -16.00 -8.30
C THR A 408 -18.22 -14.99 -8.06
N ARG A 409 -16.96 -15.45 -7.99
CA ARG A 409 -15.83 -14.61 -7.59
C ARG A 409 -15.35 -13.76 -8.78
N ARG A 410 -15.92 -12.56 -8.91
CA ARG A 410 -15.42 -11.49 -9.80
C ARG A 410 -13.89 -11.36 -9.67
N GLN A 411 -13.18 -11.16 -10.79
CA GLN A 411 -11.75 -10.85 -10.76
C GLN A 411 -11.50 -9.63 -9.86
N LYS A 412 -10.58 -9.76 -8.89
CA LYS A 412 -10.31 -8.73 -7.90
C LYS A 412 -9.35 -7.70 -8.48
N ASN A 413 -9.77 -6.44 -8.52
CA ASN A 413 -8.88 -5.35 -8.92
C ASN A 413 -7.75 -5.18 -7.88
N PRO A 414 -6.46 -5.29 -8.27
CA PRO A 414 -5.34 -5.20 -7.34
C PRO A 414 -5.20 -3.82 -6.70
N LEU A 415 -5.55 -2.73 -7.39
CA LEU A 415 -5.47 -1.37 -6.84
C LEU A 415 -6.44 -1.19 -5.68
N ILE A 416 -7.70 -1.59 -5.89
CA ILE A 416 -8.75 -1.49 -4.87
C ILE A 416 -8.45 -2.46 -3.72
N HIS A 417 -8.00 -3.68 -4.05
CA HIS A 417 -7.61 -4.65 -3.03
C HIS A 417 -6.47 -4.11 -2.16
N ASN A 418 -5.42 -3.60 -2.78
CA ASN A 418 -4.28 -3.06 -2.06
C ASN A 418 -4.66 -1.81 -1.27
N LEU A 419 -5.54 -0.96 -1.80
CA LEU A 419 -6.07 0.19 -1.07
C LEU A 419 -6.76 -0.25 0.24
N LEU A 420 -7.69 -1.19 0.14
CA LEU A 420 -8.52 -1.62 1.26
C LEU A 420 -7.77 -2.50 2.28
N THR A 421 -6.83 -3.31 1.82
CA THR A 421 -6.23 -4.36 2.65
C THR A 421 -4.78 -4.10 3.03
N ASN A 422 -4.13 -3.11 2.40
CA ASN A 422 -2.69 -2.89 2.52
C ASN A 422 -1.82 -4.11 2.14
N LYS A 423 -2.42 -5.12 1.49
CA LYS A 423 -1.78 -6.39 1.14
C LYS A 423 -1.74 -6.58 -0.36
N PRO A 424 -0.76 -7.35 -0.85
CA PRO A 424 -0.87 -7.94 -2.18
C PRO A 424 -2.10 -8.85 -2.29
N LEU A 425 -2.53 -9.13 -3.52
CA LEU A 425 -3.66 -10.02 -3.80
C LEU A 425 -3.42 -11.45 -3.27
N ILE A 426 -2.15 -11.87 -3.25
CA ILE A 426 -1.71 -13.15 -2.69
C ILE A 426 -0.60 -12.89 -1.67
N SER A 427 -0.56 -13.62 -0.56
CA SER A 427 0.50 -13.44 0.44
C SER A 427 1.84 -14.02 -0.05
N SER A 428 2.92 -13.29 0.21
CA SER A 428 4.29 -13.64 -0.21
C SER A 428 4.89 -14.83 0.56
N SER A 429 4.28 -15.23 1.67
CA SER A 429 4.73 -16.35 2.52
C SER A 429 4.07 -17.69 2.15
N LEU A 430 3.17 -17.72 1.16
CA LEU A 430 2.54 -18.97 0.72
C LEU A 430 3.55 -19.87 -0.02
N PRO A 431 3.53 -21.20 0.22
CA PRO A 431 4.39 -22.16 -0.46
C PRO A 431 4.16 -22.18 -1.97
N VAL A 432 5.25 -22.32 -2.73
CA VAL A 432 5.24 -22.36 -4.20
C VAL A 432 4.35 -23.50 -4.74
N SER A 433 4.28 -24.64 -4.02
CA SER A 433 3.46 -25.81 -4.39
C SER A 433 1.95 -25.51 -4.52
N ARG A 434 1.45 -24.44 -3.89
CA ARG A 434 0.03 -24.07 -3.98
C ARG A 434 -0.29 -23.20 -5.21
N PHE A 435 0.71 -22.71 -5.92
CA PHE A 435 0.53 -21.87 -7.11
C PHE A 435 0.40 -22.69 -8.40
N THR A 436 0.91 -23.93 -8.41
CA THR A 436 0.95 -24.80 -9.60
C THR A 436 -0.33 -25.62 -9.81
N GLN A 437 -1.32 -25.52 -8.93
CA GLN A 437 -2.55 -26.33 -9.01
C GLN A 437 -3.66 -25.76 -9.91
N HIS A 438 -3.43 -24.65 -10.61
CA HIS A 438 -4.40 -24.09 -11.55
C HIS A 438 -3.94 -24.22 -13.02
N SER A 439 -4.46 -25.26 -13.67
CA SER A 439 -4.54 -25.56 -15.12
C SER A 439 -3.25 -25.48 -15.97
N PRO A 440 -2.74 -26.60 -16.51
CA PRO A 440 -1.61 -26.64 -17.43
C PRO A 440 -1.89 -26.07 -18.84
N SER A 441 -3.11 -25.57 -19.12
CA SER A 441 -3.54 -25.15 -20.46
C SER A 441 -3.43 -23.65 -20.74
N THR A 442 -2.95 -22.85 -19.80
CA THR A 442 -2.77 -21.40 -19.98
C THR A 442 -1.37 -21.05 -19.49
N PRO A 443 -0.53 -20.35 -20.28
CA PRO A 443 0.77 -19.90 -19.79
C PRO A 443 0.53 -19.15 -18.48
N THR A 444 1.21 -19.59 -17.42
CA THR A 444 1.14 -19.03 -16.08
C THR A 444 1.27 -17.51 -16.21
N ARG A 445 0.16 -16.79 -16.06
CA ARG A 445 0.15 -15.33 -16.23
C ARG A 445 0.97 -14.78 -15.07
N ALA A 446 2.26 -14.51 -15.32
CA ALA A 446 3.18 -13.92 -14.37
C ALA A 446 2.44 -12.76 -13.68
N GLN A 447 2.42 -12.76 -12.35
CA GLN A 447 1.57 -11.82 -11.63
C GLN A 447 1.98 -10.39 -11.99
N LEU A 448 1.06 -9.65 -12.61
CA LEU A 448 1.32 -8.36 -13.23
C LEU A 448 1.37 -7.20 -12.22
N SER A 449 1.42 -7.50 -10.91
CA SER A 449 1.46 -6.50 -9.86
C SER A 449 2.41 -6.87 -8.72
N THR A 450 3.18 -5.89 -8.26
CA THR A 450 4.10 -6.03 -7.12
C THR A 450 3.85 -4.93 -6.12
N VAL A 451 3.64 -5.30 -4.86
CA VAL A 451 3.57 -4.35 -3.74
C VAL A 451 4.97 -4.16 -3.18
N LEU A 452 5.38 -2.93 -2.98
CA LEU A 452 6.66 -2.59 -2.37
C LEU A 452 6.42 -1.76 -1.12
N ARG A 453 7.26 -1.94 -0.11
CA ARG A 453 7.35 -1.03 1.03
C ARG A 453 8.81 -0.71 1.27
N LEU A 454 9.07 0.47 1.85
CA LEU A 454 10.43 0.83 2.27
C LEU A 454 10.99 -0.31 3.12
N GLY A 455 10.15 -0.80 4.02
CA GLY A 455 10.42 -2.03 4.72
C GLY A 455 10.14 -1.95 6.18
N MET A 456 10.29 -3.10 6.80
CA MET A 456 10.51 -3.22 8.22
C MET A 456 11.94 -3.73 8.40
N PRO A 457 12.78 -3.06 9.21
CA PRO A 457 14.13 -3.54 9.45
C PRO A 457 14.06 -4.90 10.14
N LEU A 458 14.97 -5.80 9.78
CA LEU A 458 15.00 -7.13 10.36
C LEU A 458 16.37 -7.39 10.97
N THR A 459 16.37 -7.72 12.25
CA THR A 459 17.56 -8.13 12.99
C THR A 459 17.51 -9.63 13.19
N ILE A 460 18.47 -10.35 12.60
CA ILE A 460 18.61 -11.81 12.80
C ILE A 460 19.85 -12.06 13.65
N VAL A 461 19.68 -12.74 14.77
CA VAL A 461 20.74 -13.00 15.76
C VAL A 461 20.82 -14.50 16.05
N PRO A 462 21.98 -15.16 15.83
CA PRO A 462 23.10 -14.70 15.00
C PRO A 462 22.70 -14.65 13.52
N PRO A 463 23.39 -13.87 12.68
CA PRO A 463 23.13 -13.88 11.23
C PRO A 463 23.45 -15.28 10.65
N PRO A 464 22.51 -15.90 9.92
CA PRO A 464 22.72 -17.24 9.36
C PRO A 464 23.68 -17.18 8.16
N PRO A 465 24.53 -18.21 7.97
CA PRO A 465 25.32 -18.37 6.76
C PRO A 465 24.43 -18.47 5.51
N SER A 466 24.54 -17.54 4.58
CA SER A 466 23.84 -17.62 3.29
C SER A 466 24.64 -18.51 2.31
N PRO A 467 24.01 -19.46 1.57
CA PRO A 467 22.58 -19.79 1.50
C PRO A 467 22.15 -20.95 2.42
N LEU A 468 23.01 -21.42 3.32
CA LEU A 468 22.82 -22.67 4.07
C LEU A 468 21.84 -22.56 5.25
N GLY A 469 21.64 -21.36 5.80
CA GLY A 469 20.88 -21.14 7.03
C GLY A 469 21.66 -21.51 8.29
N TRP A 470 20.99 -21.46 9.45
CA TRP A 470 21.59 -21.94 10.69
C TRP A 470 21.85 -23.44 10.62
N GLN A 471 23.07 -23.83 11.00
CA GLN A 471 23.52 -25.20 10.96
C GLN A 471 23.40 -25.87 12.32
N LEU A 472 23.37 -27.21 12.30
CA LEU A 472 23.40 -28.02 13.50
C LEU A 472 24.66 -27.68 14.33
N PRO A 473 24.54 -27.46 15.65
CA PRO A 473 25.66 -27.13 16.51
C PRO A 473 26.48 -28.38 16.84
N LEU A 474 27.18 -28.93 15.87
CA LEU A 474 28.06 -30.09 16.05
C LEU A 474 29.45 -29.65 16.52
N PRO A 475 30.14 -30.45 17.38
CA PRO A 475 29.74 -31.76 17.91
C PRO A 475 28.98 -31.69 19.25
N SER A 476 28.90 -30.52 19.89
CA SER A 476 28.40 -30.38 21.27
C SER A 476 26.88 -30.50 21.41
N GLY A 477 26.12 -30.31 20.33
CA GLY A 477 24.66 -30.26 20.33
C GLY A 477 24.08 -29.04 21.04
N THR A 478 24.92 -28.06 21.42
CA THR A 478 24.54 -26.89 22.21
C THR A 478 24.95 -25.58 21.55
N THR A 479 24.14 -24.54 21.73
CA THR A 479 24.35 -23.22 21.15
C THR A 479 24.86 -22.21 22.19
N SER A 480 25.68 -21.26 21.75
CA SER A 480 26.22 -20.19 22.62
C SER A 480 25.30 -18.99 22.79
N LEU A 481 24.23 -18.88 22.01
CA LEU A 481 23.34 -17.72 22.05
C LEU A 481 22.46 -17.74 23.31
N ASP A 482 22.43 -16.62 24.03
CA ASP A 482 21.62 -16.42 25.21
C ASP A 482 20.90 -15.06 25.15
N LEU A 483 19.59 -15.07 25.40
CA LEU A 483 18.72 -13.88 25.34
C LEU A 483 19.01 -12.88 26.46
N THR A 484 19.63 -13.29 27.56
CA THR A 484 19.85 -12.42 28.73
C THR A 484 21.16 -11.64 28.66
N THR A 485 22.14 -12.18 27.96
CA THR A 485 23.51 -11.66 27.93
C THR A 485 23.87 -10.99 26.60
N ASP A 486 23.17 -11.31 25.50
CA ASP A 486 23.47 -10.72 24.19
C ASP A 486 23.04 -9.25 24.12
N PRO A 487 23.97 -8.29 23.90
CA PRO A 487 23.66 -6.86 23.90
C PRO A 487 22.79 -6.43 22.72
N ARG A 488 22.61 -7.27 21.70
CA ARG A 488 21.75 -6.99 20.54
C ARG A 488 20.27 -7.23 20.83
N ILE A 489 19.95 -7.83 21.98
CA ILE A 489 18.60 -8.28 22.35
C ILE A 489 18.10 -7.45 23.53
N ASP A 490 16.98 -6.76 23.33
CA ASP A 490 16.21 -6.08 24.38
C ASP A 490 15.18 -7.08 24.91
N LEU A 491 15.59 -7.82 25.94
CA LEU A 491 14.77 -8.84 26.57
C LEU A 491 13.43 -8.28 27.13
N PRO A 492 13.39 -7.12 27.83
CA PRO A 492 12.13 -6.51 28.25
C PRO A 492 11.14 -6.28 27.11
N ARG A 493 11.59 -5.74 25.96
CA ARG A 493 10.72 -5.54 24.80
C ARG A 493 10.27 -6.86 24.18
N LEU A 494 11.15 -7.85 24.11
CA LEU A 494 10.80 -9.18 23.62
C LEU A 494 9.73 -9.85 24.49
N ILE A 495 9.85 -9.75 25.82
CA ILE A 495 8.85 -10.26 26.76
C ILE A 495 7.53 -9.54 26.54
N HIS A 496 7.53 -8.20 26.46
CA HIS A 496 6.32 -7.43 26.19
C HIS A 496 5.61 -7.88 24.90
N LEU A 497 6.37 -8.06 23.81
CA LEU A 497 5.85 -8.56 22.54
C LEU A 497 5.21 -9.95 22.67
N ILE A 498 5.85 -10.88 23.40
CA ILE A 498 5.31 -12.22 23.63
C ILE A 498 4.01 -12.11 24.43
N GLU A 499 4.00 -11.36 25.53
CA GLU A 499 2.82 -11.23 26.39
C GLU A 499 1.64 -10.58 25.67
N ASP A 500 1.89 -9.54 24.87
CA ASP A 500 0.88 -8.88 24.04
C ASP A 500 0.32 -9.83 22.97
N SER A 501 1.20 -10.53 22.24
CA SER A 501 0.80 -11.44 21.17
C SER A 501 -0.01 -12.64 21.68
N PHE A 502 0.37 -13.21 22.83
CA PHE A 502 -0.27 -14.41 23.39
C PHE A 502 -1.39 -14.10 24.40
N ARG A 503 -1.56 -12.82 24.80
CA ARG A 503 -2.54 -12.35 25.80
C ARG A 503 -2.39 -13.04 27.16
N ARG A 504 -1.17 -13.44 27.51
CA ARG A 504 -0.83 -14.23 28.70
C ARG A 504 0.53 -13.82 29.22
N LYS A 505 0.70 -13.88 30.54
CA LYS A 505 1.99 -13.66 31.19
C LYS A 505 2.95 -14.82 30.92
N LEU A 506 4.20 -14.46 30.67
CA LEU A 506 5.28 -15.41 30.45
C LEU A 506 5.96 -15.71 31.78
N ASN A 507 6.11 -16.99 32.13
CA ASN A 507 6.99 -17.35 33.24
C ASN A 507 8.44 -17.22 32.74
N VAL A 508 9.00 -16.02 32.89
CA VAL A 508 10.30 -15.64 32.32
C VAL A 508 11.44 -16.54 32.81
N PRO A 509 11.62 -16.80 34.13
CA PRO A 509 12.71 -17.66 34.60
C PRO A 509 12.63 -19.08 34.04
N HIS A 510 11.45 -19.70 34.10
CA HIS A 510 11.23 -21.05 33.57
C HIS A 510 11.44 -21.13 32.06
N TYR A 511 11.02 -20.08 31.33
CA TYR A 511 11.18 -20.04 29.89
C TYR A 511 12.64 -19.90 29.46
N LEU A 512 13.37 -18.98 30.09
CA LEU A 512 14.79 -18.75 29.80
C LEU A 512 15.65 -19.97 30.14
N SER A 513 15.36 -20.66 31.26
CA SER A 513 16.08 -21.89 31.60
C SER A 513 15.83 -23.02 30.60
N ARG A 514 14.62 -23.11 30.02
CA ARG A 514 14.28 -24.13 29.00
C ARG A 514 15.07 -23.91 27.70
N ILE A 515 15.17 -22.67 27.25
CA ILE A 515 15.76 -22.35 25.94
C ILE A 515 17.29 -22.22 26.01
N SER A 516 17.84 -22.07 27.20
CA SER A 516 19.28 -21.97 27.42
C SER A 516 20.00 -23.13 26.76
N SER A 517 21.10 -22.85 26.06
CA SER A 517 21.90 -23.79 25.25
C SER A 517 21.22 -24.44 24.03
N ARG A 518 19.96 -24.10 23.73
CA ARG A 518 19.20 -24.66 22.58
C ARG A 518 18.84 -23.63 21.52
N LEU A 519 19.14 -22.36 21.74
CA LEU A 519 18.71 -21.26 20.90
C LEU A 519 19.49 -21.23 19.57
N ALA A 520 18.82 -21.62 18.49
CA ALA A 520 19.35 -21.56 17.13
C ALA A 520 19.48 -20.11 16.67
N GLY A 521 18.46 -19.30 16.95
CA GLY A 521 18.47 -17.88 16.64
C GLY A 521 17.16 -17.17 16.95
N LEU A 522 17.22 -15.85 16.82
CA LEU A 522 16.15 -14.91 17.05
C LEU A 522 16.02 -14.02 15.82
N ILE A 523 14.80 -13.90 15.31
CA ILE A 523 14.44 -12.97 14.25
C ILE A 523 13.57 -11.89 14.88
N ILE A 524 13.97 -10.62 14.77
CA ILE A 524 13.20 -9.46 15.23
C ILE A 524 12.87 -8.60 14.02
N ALA A 525 11.60 -8.27 13.85
CA ALA A 525 11.11 -7.35 12.85
C ALA A 525 10.72 -6.02 13.50
N GLY A 526 11.23 -4.94 12.92
CA GLY A 526 10.96 -3.58 13.34
C GLY A 526 11.55 -3.29 14.71
N GLN A 527 10.84 -2.46 15.47
CA GLN A 527 11.16 -2.17 16.87
C GLN A 527 10.42 -3.15 17.79
N TYR A 528 10.64 -4.45 17.61
CA TYR A 528 9.89 -5.53 18.29
C TYR A 528 8.40 -5.55 17.93
N GLU A 529 8.06 -5.28 16.67
CA GLU A 529 6.69 -5.41 16.17
C GLU A 529 6.33 -6.86 15.86
N GLY A 530 7.34 -7.68 15.56
CA GLY A 530 7.21 -9.13 15.47
C GLY A 530 8.54 -9.82 15.74
N ALA A 531 8.48 -11.07 16.20
CA ALA A 531 9.65 -11.88 16.48
C ALA A 531 9.39 -13.37 16.31
N ALA A 532 10.45 -14.11 15.94
CA ALA A 532 10.47 -15.56 15.96
C ALA A 532 11.69 -16.07 16.75
N ILE A 533 11.44 -16.91 17.76
CA ILE A 533 12.44 -17.60 18.57
C ILE A 533 12.56 -19.04 18.07
N LEU A 534 13.76 -19.42 17.68
CA LEU A 534 14.06 -20.68 16.99
C LEU A 534 15.06 -21.49 17.80
N THR A 535 14.78 -22.78 17.98
CA THR A 535 15.61 -23.67 18.80
C THR A 535 15.98 -24.95 18.07
N TRP A 536 17.07 -25.57 18.53
CA TRP A 536 17.44 -26.95 18.23
C TRP A 536 16.94 -27.82 19.37
N GLU A 537 15.96 -28.68 19.11
CA GLU A 537 15.37 -29.54 20.13
C GLU A 537 15.81 -30.99 19.93
N MET A 538 16.29 -31.60 21.01
CA MET A 538 16.65 -33.02 21.02
C MET A 538 15.39 -33.88 21.22
N PRO A 539 15.14 -34.88 20.35
CA PRO A 539 14.07 -35.85 20.58
C PRO A 539 14.26 -36.59 21.93
N PRO A 540 13.18 -36.86 22.68
CA PRO A 540 13.26 -37.61 23.93
C PRO A 540 13.88 -38.99 23.71
N GLY A 541 14.85 -39.37 24.56
CA GLY A 541 15.53 -40.68 24.47
C GLY A 541 16.62 -40.76 23.40
N VAL A 542 16.92 -39.66 22.72
CA VAL A 542 18.02 -39.56 21.74
C VAL A 542 19.14 -38.71 22.34
N ASN A 543 20.38 -39.19 22.24
CA ASN A 543 21.59 -38.48 22.69
C ASN A 543 22.55 -38.16 21.53
N ASP A 544 22.02 -38.10 20.31
CA ASP A 544 22.80 -37.83 19.10
C ASP A 544 22.56 -36.39 18.61
N PRO A 545 23.58 -35.51 18.71
CA PRO A 545 23.53 -34.14 18.19
C PRO A 545 23.15 -34.02 16.71
N SER A 546 23.37 -35.06 15.89
CA SER A 546 23.00 -35.05 14.48
C SER A 546 21.48 -35.10 14.24
N ARG A 547 20.71 -35.51 15.26
CA ARG A 547 19.24 -35.66 15.23
C ARG A 547 18.47 -34.49 15.83
N LEU A 548 19.14 -33.36 16.08
CA LEU A 548 18.46 -32.16 16.57
C LEU A 548 17.42 -31.67 15.54
N VAL A 549 16.24 -31.33 16.06
CA VAL A 549 15.11 -30.87 15.27
C VAL A 549 15.08 -29.33 15.28
N PRO A 550 15.07 -28.67 14.09
CA PRO A 550 14.83 -27.23 14.02
C PRO A 550 13.38 -26.93 14.36
N TYR A 551 13.17 -26.16 15.44
CA TYR A 551 11.87 -25.91 16.02
C TYR A 551 11.58 -24.41 16.16
N LEU A 552 10.39 -23.98 15.77
CA LEU A 552 9.89 -22.62 16.03
C LEU A 552 9.15 -22.61 17.38
N ASP A 553 9.79 -22.01 18.38
CA ASP A 553 9.32 -22.04 19.77
C ASP A 553 8.36 -20.91 20.13
N LYS A 554 8.64 -19.69 19.64
CA LYS A 554 7.71 -18.55 19.74
C LYS A 554 7.63 -17.84 18.42
N PHE A 555 6.40 -17.53 18.03
CA PHE A 555 6.09 -16.64 16.93
C PHE A 555 5.14 -15.57 17.46
N ALA A 556 5.63 -14.34 17.61
CA ALA A 556 4.91 -13.26 18.26
C ALA A 556 4.81 -12.06 17.33
N VAL A 557 3.63 -11.43 17.27
CA VAL A 557 3.38 -10.19 16.51
C VAL A 557 2.45 -9.32 17.34
N LEU A 558 2.80 -8.03 17.50
CA LEU A 558 1.97 -7.07 18.24
C LEU A 558 0.54 -7.05 17.71
N GLN A 559 -0.45 -6.97 18.59
CA GLN A 559 -1.85 -6.96 18.20
C GLN A 559 -2.22 -5.81 17.26
N THR A 560 -1.56 -4.67 17.42
CA THR A 560 -1.68 -3.48 16.55
C THR A 560 -1.10 -3.71 15.15
N SER A 561 -0.10 -4.59 15.04
CA SER A 561 0.59 -4.93 13.78
C SER A 561 0.02 -6.18 13.10
N GLN A 562 -0.87 -6.92 13.77
CA GLN A 562 -1.58 -8.08 13.21
C GLN A 562 -2.59 -7.64 12.14
N GLY A 563 -2.37 -8.11 10.91
CA GLY A 563 -3.37 -8.02 9.82
C GLY A 563 -3.20 -6.85 8.85
N SER A 564 -2.45 -5.79 9.16
CA SER A 564 -2.29 -4.61 8.27
C SER A 564 -0.86 -4.38 7.78
N SER A 565 0.13 -4.75 8.60
CA SER A 565 1.53 -4.41 8.34
C SER A 565 2.31 -5.52 7.62
N GLY A 566 1.79 -6.76 7.54
CA GLY A 566 2.49 -7.86 6.87
C GLY A 566 3.68 -8.41 7.67
N VAL A 567 3.89 -7.94 8.91
CA VAL A 567 4.98 -8.35 9.81
C VAL A 567 5.09 -9.86 9.95
N ALA A 568 3.96 -10.55 10.14
CA ALA A 568 3.94 -12.01 10.24
C ALA A 568 4.53 -12.67 8.99
N ASP A 569 4.20 -12.17 7.80
CA ASP A 569 4.71 -12.71 6.54
C ASP A 569 6.21 -12.43 6.39
N ILE A 570 6.69 -11.25 6.81
CA ILE A 570 8.11 -10.87 6.82
C ILE A 570 8.92 -11.79 7.74
N VAL A 571 8.49 -11.94 9.00
CA VAL A 571 9.17 -12.80 9.98
C VAL A 571 9.19 -14.26 9.52
N PHE A 572 8.05 -14.75 9.00
CA PHE A 572 7.95 -16.13 8.51
C PHE A 572 8.82 -16.39 7.27
N GLN A 573 8.88 -15.44 6.33
CA GLN A 573 9.76 -15.56 5.17
C GLN A 573 11.23 -15.55 5.57
N ALA A 574 11.63 -14.67 6.48
CA ALA A 574 12.99 -14.66 7.01
C ALA A 574 13.34 -15.99 7.70
N MET A 575 12.41 -16.54 8.47
CA MET A 575 12.57 -17.85 9.11
C MET A 575 12.79 -18.96 8.08
N VAL A 576 11.94 -19.07 7.06
CA VAL A 576 12.01 -20.20 6.11
C VAL A 576 13.13 -20.01 5.08
N ARG A 577 13.40 -18.79 4.62
CA ARG A 577 14.40 -18.55 3.56
C ARG A 577 15.82 -18.39 4.12
N SER A 578 15.98 -17.67 5.22
CA SER A 578 17.29 -17.34 5.79
C SER A 578 17.64 -18.19 7.00
N GLY A 579 16.69 -18.48 7.88
CA GLY A 579 16.92 -19.28 9.09
C GLY A 579 17.06 -20.77 8.79
N PHE A 580 15.98 -21.39 8.31
CA PHE A 580 15.87 -22.84 8.08
C PHE A 580 15.36 -23.20 6.68
N PRO A 581 16.18 -23.03 5.63
CA PRO A 581 15.80 -23.35 4.25
C PRO A 581 15.46 -24.83 4.01
N LYS A 582 15.97 -25.74 4.84
CA LYS A 582 15.67 -27.19 4.78
C LYS A 582 14.39 -27.59 5.54
N GLY A 583 13.72 -26.63 6.16
CA GLY A 583 12.48 -26.83 6.90
C GLY A 583 12.62 -26.70 8.41
N VAL A 584 11.53 -26.29 9.03
CA VAL A 584 11.36 -26.12 10.48
C VAL A 584 10.01 -26.70 10.88
N CYS A 585 9.88 -27.22 12.11
CA CYS A 585 8.60 -27.66 12.67
C CYS A 585 8.15 -26.78 13.83
N TRP A 586 6.85 -26.78 14.10
CA TRP A 586 6.27 -26.13 15.27
C TRP A 586 4.96 -26.80 15.65
N ARG A 587 4.45 -26.46 16.84
CA ARG A 587 3.11 -26.88 17.27
C ARG A 587 2.23 -25.68 17.58
N SER A 588 0.93 -25.87 17.43
CA SER A 588 -0.09 -24.90 17.83
C SER A 588 -1.29 -25.60 18.48
N ARG A 589 -1.99 -24.91 19.39
CA ARG A 589 -3.21 -25.48 20.01
C ARG A 589 -4.30 -25.62 18.96
N VAL A 590 -5.10 -26.68 19.01
CA VAL A 590 -6.20 -26.94 18.05
C VAL A 590 -7.14 -25.73 17.91
N GLY A 591 -7.50 -25.08 19.03
CA GLY A 591 -8.40 -23.91 19.05
C GLY A 591 -7.75 -22.56 18.70
N ASN A 592 -6.48 -22.52 18.28
CA ASN A 592 -5.82 -21.26 17.95
C ASN A 592 -6.38 -20.65 16.65
N PRO A 593 -6.92 -19.42 16.65
CA PRO A 593 -7.44 -18.78 15.43
C PRO A 593 -6.38 -18.59 14.33
N VAL A 594 -5.10 -18.57 14.70
CA VAL A 594 -3.97 -18.46 13.75
C VAL A 594 -3.77 -19.74 12.93
N ASN A 595 -4.34 -20.89 13.33
CA ASN A 595 -4.15 -22.15 12.62
C ASN A 595 -4.54 -22.07 11.14
N LYS A 596 -5.57 -21.32 10.78
CA LYS A 596 -5.93 -21.08 9.38
C LYS A 596 -4.75 -20.51 8.58
N TRP A 597 -4.04 -19.54 9.16
CA TRP A 597 -2.86 -18.92 8.55
C TRP A 597 -1.67 -19.91 8.47
N TYR A 598 -1.50 -20.79 9.46
CA TYR A 598 -0.49 -21.86 9.42
C TYR A 598 -0.79 -22.93 8.38
N PHE A 599 -2.04 -23.39 8.26
CA PHE A 599 -2.44 -24.37 7.22
C PHE A 599 -2.14 -23.86 5.81
N GLU A 600 -2.33 -22.56 5.57
CA GLU A 600 -1.99 -21.93 4.30
C GLU A 600 -0.47 -21.90 4.03
N ARG A 601 0.38 -22.01 5.05
CA ARG A 601 1.84 -21.79 4.94
C ARG A 601 2.72 -23.01 5.20
N ALA A 602 2.22 -23.98 5.93
CA ALA A 602 2.92 -25.22 6.20
C ALA A 602 2.88 -26.14 4.97
N GLU A 603 3.95 -26.88 4.72
CA GLU A 603 3.94 -27.94 3.71
C GLU A 603 3.01 -29.07 4.14
N GLY A 604 2.97 -29.36 5.44
CA GLY A 604 1.99 -30.29 6.02
C GLY A 604 1.67 -29.99 7.48
N SER A 605 0.65 -30.68 7.97
CA SER A 605 0.17 -30.56 9.34
C SER A 605 -0.33 -31.91 9.85
N TRP A 606 -0.17 -32.17 11.15
CA TRP A 606 -0.60 -33.41 11.79
C TRP A 606 -1.17 -33.13 13.18
N ARG A 607 -2.31 -33.74 13.49
CA ARG A 607 -2.86 -33.67 14.85
C ARG A 607 -2.14 -34.69 15.71
N VAL A 608 -1.44 -34.23 16.74
CA VAL A 608 -0.68 -35.11 17.62
C VAL A 608 -1.64 -35.86 18.53
N GLU A 609 -1.78 -37.16 18.30
CA GLU A 609 -2.71 -38.03 19.04
C GLU A 609 -2.48 -37.97 20.55
N GLY A 610 -3.58 -38.00 21.30
CA GLY A 610 -3.57 -37.90 22.77
C GLY A 610 -3.28 -36.50 23.31
N THR A 611 -3.19 -35.47 22.46
CA THR A 611 -2.85 -34.09 22.89
C THR A 611 -3.76 -33.03 22.26
N GLU A 612 -3.69 -31.80 22.79
CA GLU A 612 -4.35 -30.61 22.24
C GLU A 612 -3.55 -29.89 21.14
N TRP A 613 -2.52 -30.54 20.60
CA TRP A 613 -1.55 -29.93 19.70
C TRP A 613 -1.72 -30.38 18.24
N VAL A 614 -1.54 -29.44 17.33
CA VAL A 614 -1.36 -29.66 15.90
C VAL A 614 0.08 -29.31 15.57
N MET A 615 0.81 -30.26 15.03
CA MET A 615 2.15 -30.10 14.48
C MET A 615 2.06 -29.56 13.05
N PHE A 616 2.96 -28.66 12.70
CA PHE A 616 3.12 -28.08 11.36
C PHE A 616 4.59 -28.10 10.97
N TRP A 617 4.89 -28.17 9.68
CA TRP A 617 6.26 -28.11 9.17
C TRP A 617 6.35 -27.49 7.77
N THR A 618 7.54 -27.02 7.39
CA THR A 618 7.82 -26.48 6.04
C THR A 618 8.78 -27.35 5.20
N GLY A 619 9.45 -28.33 5.81
CA GLY A 619 10.38 -29.21 5.10
C GLY A 619 9.67 -30.18 4.14
N LYS A 620 10.26 -30.40 2.96
CA LYS A 620 9.84 -31.49 2.07
C LYS A 620 10.42 -32.82 2.54
N GLY A 621 9.77 -33.93 2.18
CA GLY A 621 10.29 -35.27 2.50
C GLY A 621 10.10 -35.70 3.96
N VAL A 622 9.34 -34.94 4.76
CA VAL A 622 9.20 -35.19 6.20
C VAL A 622 8.34 -36.42 6.49
N VAL A 623 7.37 -36.75 5.63
CA VAL A 623 6.48 -37.90 5.83
C VAL A 623 7.13 -39.18 5.28
N GLU A 624 7.97 -39.03 4.27
CA GLU A 624 8.69 -40.11 3.60
C GLU A 624 9.90 -40.60 4.42
N ASP A 625 10.48 -39.72 5.25
CA ASP A 625 11.55 -40.05 6.19
C ASP A 625 10.98 -40.38 7.58
N GLN A 626 10.86 -41.68 7.86
CA GLN A 626 10.28 -42.19 9.10
C GLN A 626 11.03 -41.68 10.35
N GLN A 627 12.36 -41.59 10.30
CA GLN A 627 13.15 -41.15 11.45
C GLN A 627 12.89 -39.67 11.75
N ARG A 628 12.90 -38.84 10.70
CA ARG A 628 12.60 -37.40 10.82
C ARG A 628 11.17 -37.15 11.30
N TRP A 629 10.22 -37.94 10.81
CA TRP A 629 8.83 -37.89 11.24
C TRP A 629 8.70 -38.16 12.75
N ASP A 630 9.28 -39.26 13.22
CA ASP A 630 9.21 -39.68 14.61
C ASP A 630 9.89 -38.65 15.53
N ASP A 631 11.02 -38.08 15.10
CA ASP A 631 11.73 -37.03 15.81
C ASP A 631 10.87 -35.75 15.94
N TYR A 632 10.17 -35.34 14.87
CA TYR A 632 9.30 -34.16 14.88
C TYR A 632 8.09 -34.36 15.80
N VAL A 633 7.44 -35.54 15.74
CA VAL A 633 6.29 -35.88 16.59
C VAL A 633 6.72 -35.94 18.06
N ALA A 634 7.87 -36.54 18.36
CA ALA A 634 8.36 -36.70 19.72
C ALA A 634 8.72 -35.34 20.36
N VAL A 635 9.37 -34.45 19.61
CA VAL A 635 9.64 -33.07 20.05
C VAL A 635 8.34 -32.29 20.28
N CYS A 636 7.37 -32.35 19.36
CA CYS A 636 6.11 -31.64 19.51
C CYS A 636 5.29 -32.13 20.73
N ARG A 637 5.41 -33.41 21.10
CA ARG A 637 4.80 -33.98 22.31
C ARG A 637 5.50 -33.54 23.60
N SER A 638 6.83 -33.50 23.62
CA SER A 638 7.61 -33.36 24.86
C SER A 638 7.78 -31.93 25.36
N ILE A 639 7.67 -30.92 24.48
CA ILE A 639 7.93 -29.54 24.88
C ILE A 639 6.95 -29.09 25.99
N PRO A 640 7.44 -28.52 27.11
CA PRO A 640 6.56 -28.07 28.20
C PRO A 640 5.82 -26.78 27.82
N ALA A 641 4.71 -26.50 28.52
CA ALA A 641 4.01 -25.23 28.37
C ALA A 641 4.83 -24.09 29.01
N SER A 642 5.03 -23.00 28.29
CA SER A 642 5.81 -21.85 28.77
C SER A 642 4.98 -20.67 29.27
N LEU A 643 3.67 -20.65 29.03
CA LEU A 643 2.76 -19.55 29.40
C LEU A 643 1.93 -19.90 30.63
N GLU A 644 1.70 -18.93 31.52
CA GLU A 644 0.89 -19.11 32.72
C GLU A 644 -0.55 -19.53 32.39
N PRO A 645 -1.15 -20.49 33.12
CA PRO A 645 -2.53 -20.93 32.87
C PRO A 645 -3.51 -19.76 32.92
N VAL A 646 -4.56 -19.84 32.10
CA VAL A 646 -5.62 -18.82 32.09
C VAL A 646 -6.24 -18.80 33.50
N ARG A 647 -6.14 -17.67 34.21
CA ARG A 647 -6.91 -17.46 35.44
C ARG A 647 -8.39 -17.57 35.03
N LYS A 648 -9.05 -18.63 35.52
CA LYS A 648 -10.47 -18.87 35.26
C LYS A 648 -11.33 -17.78 35.87
#